data_AF-F8AG53-F1
#
_entry.id   AF-F8AG53-F1
#
_cell.length_a   1.000
_cell.length_b   1.000
_cell.length_c   1.000
_cell.angle_alpha   90.00
_cell.angle_beta   90.00
_cell.angle_gamma   90.00
#
_symmetry.space_group_name_H-M   'P 1'
#
loop_
_entity.id
_entity.type
_entity.pdbx_description
1 polymer ?
#
loop_
_entity_poly.entity_id
_entity_poly.type
_entity_poly.pdbx_seq_one_letter_code
_entity_poly.pdbx_strand_id
1 'polypeptide(L)'
;MRLDDLVTLGGLLHDIGKPVQRANMYSGDHSKQGAEFLRDLAKNTGRKEFELLSLFSEFHHRDKMNEATIRARIEKLNPRRFGLGVEDILNALWIVYEADNLSSAEREEGTPQPSRPLYSVFNREKAYLWKELDFGNELPVPRDVPSIKGSTYSDLVKKLWAELSRTPLKVDMLLPVLERHLTFVSSVTSEGNVISLYDHMRMTSAIALAMFRAGCGAEDVKAGVCRREKRFLLIEGDFSGIQDFIYGVTGKGTLKYLRARSAYLELIGWDVVLEILSRLGLTRANVIFNAGGHFLIIAQNTPEAVEELEKIRKSVAEWLWEEFEGRLYLAIEWEPITGEELGRKKGENLFAEARKRLKKKLTLRKLRRFGELDEVFEARKSGKLEECAVCRREVSPEELERFKLSEDPEVKVCRTCKELAELGEKLPKIRGFVLDRVAREEEAITHGPFRHFIPYYGGTARGEFLLLKNTLKPPEELPDDIIFVPYFVADYYKPGKIGVATFEELAKASIGTKRLGVLKGDVDKLGEFFGKMDSPSKLATASRFVDYFFKGYLKLIIEGKTGYAIDISRLPSLRDWPEKPDIVVVYAGGDDFFIVGAWDQVFELAFRIRETFMAYTGDGLTLSVGLGYFNPKTPIYRMAETVSERLEVAKEEGRNRVFVIDRNRPDKRHRLSYGWEQYMELWKEYAKRIYAGNGRLKKPFDSKKGLLMTLLQLRDLYVRNPNDVRWAYLIAYLLGRHDISDYFPKLVGISAEAVEKGEPQPVYWVDGVLKVILMAVRR
;
A
#
# COMPACT_ATOMS: atom_id res chain seq x y z
N MET A 1 -18.88 -16.35 -25.98
CA MET A 1 -18.52 -15.70 -24.70
C MET A 1 -19.03 -16.59 -23.59
N ARG A 2 -18.22 -16.93 -22.58
CA ARG A 2 -18.72 -17.74 -21.45
C ARG A 2 -19.61 -16.88 -20.55
N LEU A 3 -20.53 -17.51 -19.84
CA LEU A 3 -21.51 -16.80 -19.01
C LEU A 3 -20.86 -16.09 -17.82
N ASP A 4 -19.82 -16.67 -17.22
CA ASP A 4 -19.02 -16.02 -16.17
C ASP A 4 -18.29 -14.78 -16.68
N ASP A 5 -17.71 -14.83 -17.88
CA ASP A 5 -17.11 -13.67 -18.53
C ASP A 5 -18.16 -12.56 -18.76
N LEU A 6 -19.37 -12.93 -19.19
CA LEU A 6 -20.47 -12.00 -19.39
C LEU A 6 -20.90 -11.31 -18.08
N VAL A 7 -21.14 -12.08 -17.01
CA VAL A 7 -21.53 -11.53 -15.69
C VAL A 7 -20.46 -10.58 -15.17
N THR A 8 -19.19 -10.99 -15.27
CA THR A 8 -18.07 -10.20 -14.76
C THR A 8 -17.88 -8.90 -15.54
N LEU A 9 -17.88 -8.97 -16.87
CA LEU A 9 -17.77 -7.78 -17.74
C LEU A 9 -19.01 -6.89 -17.64
N GLY A 10 -20.20 -7.47 -17.50
CA GLY A 10 -21.45 -6.75 -17.28
C GLY A 10 -21.42 -5.95 -15.99
N GLY A 11 -21.02 -6.58 -14.89
CA GLY A 11 -20.81 -5.89 -13.60
C GLY A 11 -19.71 -4.83 -13.66
N LEU A 12 -18.68 -5.03 -14.50
CA LEU A 12 -17.60 -4.07 -14.66
C LEU A 12 -18.00 -2.85 -15.51
N LEU A 13 -18.97 -2.96 -16.41
CA LEU A 13 -19.35 -1.89 -17.35
C LEU A 13 -20.75 -1.30 -17.12
N HIS A 14 -21.55 -1.82 -16.18
CA HIS A 14 -22.93 -1.36 -15.91
C HIS A 14 -23.04 0.18 -15.74
N ASP A 15 -22.04 0.80 -15.10
CA ASP A 15 -22.03 2.23 -14.79
C ASP A 15 -21.07 3.05 -15.68
N ILE A 16 -20.60 2.48 -16.80
CA ILE A 16 -19.74 3.19 -17.77
C ILE A 16 -20.41 4.46 -18.33
N GLY A 17 -21.74 4.52 -18.29
CA GLY A 17 -22.51 5.67 -18.73
C GLY A 17 -22.39 6.91 -17.84
N LYS A 18 -21.91 6.80 -16.59
CA LYS A 18 -21.75 7.95 -15.68
C LYS A 18 -20.76 8.99 -16.21
N PRO A 19 -19.50 8.65 -16.59
CA PRO A 19 -18.59 9.61 -17.20
C PRO A 19 -19.11 10.13 -18.56
N VAL A 20 -19.79 9.29 -19.34
CA VAL A 20 -20.40 9.68 -20.63
C VAL A 20 -21.49 10.73 -20.46
N GLN A 21 -22.38 10.54 -19.48
CA GLN A 21 -23.43 11.50 -19.13
C GLN A 21 -22.84 12.83 -18.68
N ARG A 22 -21.80 12.80 -17.84
CA ARG A 22 -21.13 14.03 -17.35
C ARG A 22 -20.37 14.77 -18.46
N ALA A 23 -19.97 14.06 -19.52
CA ALA A 23 -19.42 14.64 -20.74
C ALA A 23 -20.50 15.23 -21.69
N ASN A 24 -21.78 15.01 -21.39
CA ASN A 24 -22.93 15.42 -22.20
C ASN A 24 -22.82 14.94 -23.67
N MET A 25 -22.41 13.68 -23.85
CA MET A 25 -22.16 13.10 -25.18
C MET A 25 -23.44 12.66 -25.90
N TYR A 26 -24.43 12.17 -25.14
CA TYR A 26 -25.71 11.69 -25.65
C TYR A 26 -26.87 12.29 -24.84
N SER A 27 -28.11 11.88 -25.15
CA SER A 27 -29.32 12.35 -24.45
C SER A 27 -29.95 11.27 -23.56
N GLY A 28 -30.54 11.69 -22.44
CA GLY A 28 -31.17 10.80 -21.46
C GLY A 28 -30.30 10.54 -20.22
N ASP A 29 -30.67 9.56 -19.42
CA ASP A 29 -29.93 9.17 -18.22
C ASP A 29 -28.65 8.38 -18.52
N HIS A 30 -27.82 8.16 -17.49
CA HIS A 30 -26.54 7.49 -17.66
C HIS A 30 -26.68 6.06 -18.18
N SER A 31 -27.76 5.34 -17.86
CA SER A 31 -27.97 3.99 -18.39
C SER A 31 -28.13 4.00 -19.91
N LYS A 32 -28.99 4.88 -20.44
CA LYS A 32 -29.22 4.98 -21.89
C LYS A 32 -27.95 5.45 -22.60
N GLN A 33 -27.29 6.48 -22.07
CA GLN A 33 -26.07 7.02 -22.67
C GLN A 33 -24.91 6.00 -22.65
N GLY A 34 -24.75 5.23 -21.57
CA GLY A 34 -23.76 4.16 -21.51
C GLY A 34 -24.05 3.03 -22.50
N ALA A 35 -25.31 2.67 -22.68
CA ALA A 35 -25.70 1.67 -23.68
C ALA A 35 -25.45 2.16 -25.11
N GLU A 36 -25.73 3.42 -25.41
CA GLU A 36 -25.41 4.06 -26.70
C GLU A 36 -23.89 4.08 -26.96
N PHE A 37 -23.10 4.51 -25.97
CA PHE A 37 -21.64 4.49 -26.02
C PHE A 37 -21.08 3.10 -26.36
N LEU A 38 -21.55 2.05 -25.67
CA LEU A 38 -21.09 0.67 -25.93
C LEU A 38 -21.54 0.16 -27.30
N ARG A 39 -22.74 0.49 -27.76
CA ARG A 39 -23.21 0.10 -29.11
C ARG A 39 -22.40 0.77 -30.21
N ASP A 40 -22.05 2.04 -30.04
CA ASP A 40 -21.19 2.72 -31.01
C ASP A 40 -19.77 2.14 -30.99
N LEU A 41 -19.26 1.73 -29.83
CA LEU A 41 -17.98 1.03 -29.73
C LEU A 41 -18.02 -0.34 -30.43
N ALA A 42 -19.15 -1.05 -30.34
CA ALA A 42 -19.39 -2.31 -31.06
C ALA A 42 -19.35 -2.10 -32.59
N LYS A 43 -19.96 -1.01 -33.09
CA LYS A 43 -19.92 -0.63 -34.51
C LYS A 43 -18.50 -0.26 -34.95
N ASN A 44 -17.81 0.56 -34.15
CA ASN A 44 -16.46 1.07 -34.47
C ASN A 44 -15.42 -0.05 -34.53
N THR A 45 -15.50 -1.02 -33.61
CA THR A 45 -14.49 -2.07 -33.48
C THR A 45 -14.87 -3.38 -34.17
N GLY A 46 -16.11 -3.51 -34.63
CA GLY A 46 -16.68 -4.76 -35.15
C GLY A 46 -16.97 -5.83 -34.09
N ARG A 47 -16.64 -5.56 -32.81
CA ARG A 47 -16.81 -6.51 -31.69
C ARG A 47 -18.22 -6.43 -31.12
N LYS A 48 -19.03 -7.42 -31.48
CA LYS A 48 -20.46 -7.47 -31.16
C LYS A 48 -20.76 -7.76 -29.69
N GLU A 49 -19.78 -8.24 -28.95
CA GLU A 49 -19.82 -8.42 -27.51
C GLU A 49 -20.12 -7.12 -26.77
N PHE A 50 -19.65 -5.95 -27.25
CA PHE A 50 -20.04 -4.66 -26.67
C PHE A 50 -21.53 -4.36 -26.82
N GLU A 51 -22.16 -4.84 -27.90
CA GLU A 51 -23.60 -4.69 -28.12
C GLU A 51 -24.38 -5.51 -27.07
N LEU A 52 -23.90 -6.71 -26.75
CA LEU A 52 -24.43 -7.53 -25.66
C LEU A 52 -24.21 -6.88 -24.29
N LEU A 53 -23.00 -6.36 -24.02
CA LEU A 53 -22.66 -5.67 -22.77
C LEU A 53 -23.47 -4.37 -22.58
N SER A 54 -23.97 -3.76 -23.66
CA SER A 54 -24.83 -2.57 -23.57
C SER A 54 -26.12 -2.82 -22.78
N LEU A 55 -26.60 -4.06 -22.70
CA LEU A 55 -27.77 -4.43 -21.90
C LEU A 55 -27.55 -4.18 -20.40
N PHE A 56 -26.33 -4.40 -19.89
CA PHE A 56 -26.00 -4.21 -18.48
C PHE A 56 -25.94 -2.73 -18.10
N SER A 57 -25.65 -1.86 -19.06
CA SER A 57 -25.78 -0.41 -18.87
C SER A 57 -27.24 0.04 -19.01
N GLU A 58 -28.05 -0.63 -19.83
CA GLU A 58 -29.44 -0.24 -20.10
C GLU A 58 -30.39 -0.64 -18.96
N PHE A 59 -30.17 -1.81 -18.35
CA PHE A 59 -31.09 -2.48 -17.44
C PHE A 59 -30.50 -2.75 -16.05
N HIS A 60 -29.87 -1.77 -15.41
CA HIS A 60 -29.37 -1.92 -14.04
C HIS A 60 -30.12 -1.12 -12.98
N HIS A 61 -31.17 -0.37 -13.35
CA HIS A 61 -32.07 0.30 -12.39
C HIS A 61 -33.39 -0.44 -12.26
N ARG A 62 -33.98 -0.39 -11.06
CA ARG A 62 -35.20 -1.13 -10.73
C ARG A 62 -36.37 -0.81 -11.66
N ASP A 63 -36.53 0.46 -12.03
CA ASP A 63 -37.58 0.94 -12.94
C ASP A 63 -37.43 0.40 -14.37
N LYS A 64 -36.24 -0.08 -14.73
CA LYS A 64 -35.92 -0.62 -16.06
C LYS A 64 -35.93 -2.14 -16.12
N MET A 65 -36.02 -2.83 -14.97
CA MET A 65 -36.05 -4.29 -14.86
C MET A 65 -37.40 -4.88 -15.28
N ASN A 66 -37.87 -4.55 -16.49
CA ASN A 66 -39.08 -5.09 -17.10
C ASN A 66 -38.73 -6.29 -17.99
N GLU A 67 -39.09 -7.49 -17.57
CA GLU A 67 -38.68 -8.73 -18.25
C GLU A 67 -39.16 -8.82 -19.71
N ALA A 68 -40.38 -8.39 -20.02
CA ALA A 68 -40.89 -8.41 -21.40
C ALA A 68 -40.03 -7.54 -22.33
N THR A 69 -39.67 -6.34 -21.86
CA THR A 69 -38.79 -5.42 -22.58
C THR A 69 -37.38 -5.98 -22.73
N ILE A 70 -36.82 -6.53 -21.66
CA ILE A 70 -35.49 -7.14 -21.65
C ILE A 70 -35.43 -8.32 -22.61
N ARG A 71 -36.39 -9.25 -22.55
CA ARG A 71 -36.48 -10.42 -23.42
C ARG A 71 -36.55 -10.01 -24.89
N ALA A 72 -37.44 -9.08 -25.23
CA ALA A 72 -37.53 -8.56 -26.59
C ALA A 72 -36.22 -7.89 -27.07
N ARG A 73 -35.46 -7.27 -26.16
CA ARG A 73 -34.15 -6.68 -26.48
C ARG A 73 -33.06 -7.74 -26.68
N ILE A 74 -33.03 -8.75 -25.83
CA ILE A 74 -32.10 -9.90 -25.92
C ILE A 74 -32.34 -10.66 -27.23
N GLU A 75 -33.61 -10.96 -27.56
CA GLU A 75 -33.97 -11.68 -28.78
C GLU A 75 -33.49 -10.94 -30.04
N LYS A 76 -33.63 -9.61 -30.07
CA LYS A 76 -33.11 -8.77 -31.17
C LYS A 76 -31.60 -8.88 -31.37
N LEU A 77 -30.83 -9.19 -30.33
CA LEU A 77 -29.38 -9.37 -30.40
C LEU A 77 -28.96 -10.78 -30.87
N ASN A 78 -29.91 -11.72 -30.97
CA ASN A 78 -29.68 -13.12 -31.30
C ASN A 78 -28.61 -13.77 -30.40
N PRO A 79 -28.95 -14.14 -29.15
CA PRO A 79 -27.99 -14.53 -28.12
C PRO A 79 -27.20 -15.81 -28.48
N ARG A 80 -27.76 -16.66 -29.35
CA ARG A 80 -27.10 -17.86 -29.88
C ARG A 80 -25.79 -17.54 -30.60
N ARG A 81 -25.66 -16.34 -31.18
CA ARG A 81 -24.41 -15.86 -31.80
C ARG A 81 -23.23 -15.85 -30.80
N PHE A 82 -23.52 -15.67 -29.51
CA PHE A 82 -22.52 -15.63 -28.45
C PHE A 82 -22.37 -16.97 -27.71
N GLY A 83 -23.14 -17.99 -28.10
CA GLY A 83 -23.24 -19.27 -27.40
C GLY A 83 -24.11 -19.22 -26.14
N LEU A 84 -25.04 -18.26 -26.04
CA LEU A 84 -25.85 -18.02 -24.85
C LEU A 84 -27.35 -18.14 -25.14
N GLY A 85 -28.13 -18.53 -24.13
CA GLY A 85 -29.58 -18.50 -24.12
C GLY A 85 -30.14 -17.15 -23.64
N VAL A 86 -31.46 -16.95 -23.84
CA VAL A 86 -32.17 -15.77 -23.32
C VAL A 86 -32.17 -15.77 -21.79
N GLU A 87 -32.41 -16.92 -21.17
CA GLU A 87 -32.42 -17.06 -19.70
C GLU A 87 -31.05 -16.79 -19.09
N ASP A 88 -29.97 -17.21 -19.75
CA ASP A 88 -28.60 -16.98 -19.27
C ASP A 88 -28.33 -15.47 -19.11
N ILE A 89 -28.70 -14.69 -20.12
CA ILE A 89 -28.51 -13.24 -20.14
C ILE A 89 -29.46 -12.55 -19.15
N LEU A 90 -30.72 -13.01 -19.07
CA LEU A 90 -31.69 -12.47 -18.11
C LEU A 90 -31.22 -12.69 -16.66
N ASN A 91 -30.75 -13.88 -16.34
CA ASN A 91 -30.17 -14.20 -15.03
C ASN A 91 -28.96 -13.31 -14.74
N ALA A 92 -28.04 -13.16 -15.69
CA ALA A 92 -26.88 -12.30 -15.54
C ALA A 92 -27.26 -10.83 -15.27
N LEU A 93 -28.29 -10.30 -15.95
CA LEU A 93 -28.78 -8.93 -15.73
C LEU A 93 -29.34 -8.75 -14.32
N TRP A 94 -30.16 -9.69 -13.84
CA TRP A 94 -30.68 -9.66 -12.46
C TRP A 94 -29.58 -9.76 -11.41
N ILE A 95 -28.58 -10.62 -11.63
CA ILE A 95 -27.42 -10.74 -10.74
C ILE A 95 -26.65 -9.43 -10.67
N VAL A 96 -26.34 -8.79 -11.80
CA VAL A 96 -25.60 -7.52 -11.82
C VAL A 96 -26.42 -6.39 -11.19
N TYR A 97 -27.73 -6.34 -11.43
CA TYR A 97 -28.64 -5.41 -10.76
C TYR A 97 -28.55 -5.52 -9.23
N GLU A 98 -28.62 -6.74 -8.69
CA GLU A 98 -28.55 -6.93 -7.24
C GLU A 98 -27.15 -6.65 -6.71
N ALA A 99 -26.11 -7.04 -7.44
CA ALA A 99 -24.72 -6.75 -7.08
C ALA A 99 -24.44 -5.25 -6.97
N ASP A 100 -25.00 -4.42 -7.86
CA ASP A 100 -24.90 -2.94 -7.78
C ASP A 100 -25.55 -2.40 -6.49
N ASN A 101 -26.72 -2.93 -6.11
CA ASN A 101 -27.38 -2.56 -4.86
C ASN A 101 -26.61 -3.02 -3.62
N LEU A 102 -25.83 -4.11 -3.71
CA LEU A 102 -25.01 -4.63 -2.61
C LEU A 102 -23.66 -3.93 -2.51
N SER A 103 -23.05 -3.51 -3.62
CA SER A 103 -21.75 -2.83 -3.64
C SER A 103 -21.83 -1.40 -3.07
N SER A 104 -23.01 -0.78 -3.15
CA SER A 104 -23.30 0.57 -2.64
C SER A 104 -24.67 0.65 -1.95
N ALA A 105 -24.85 -0.15 -0.89
CA ALA A 105 -26.07 -0.16 -0.07
C ALA A 105 -26.34 1.17 0.68
N GLU A 106 -25.40 2.11 0.61
CA GLU A 106 -25.45 3.37 1.33
C GLU A 106 -25.86 4.51 0.38
N ARG A 107 -27.09 5.02 0.55
CA ARG A 107 -27.58 6.17 -0.22
C ARG A 107 -27.32 7.43 0.58
N GLU A 108 -26.34 8.21 0.14
CA GLU A 108 -26.09 9.54 0.70
C GLU A 108 -27.24 10.49 0.32
N GLU A 109 -27.62 11.34 1.28
CA GLU A 109 -28.68 12.33 1.09
C GLU A 109 -28.20 13.49 0.19
N GLY A 110 -29.12 14.04 -0.60
CA GLY A 110 -28.89 15.27 -1.38
C GLY A 110 -29.15 15.13 -2.88
N THR A 111 -29.41 16.26 -3.54
CA THR A 111 -29.71 16.31 -4.98
C THR A 111 -28.42 16.09 -5.79
N PRO A 112 -28.36 15.08 -6.67
CA PRO A 112 -27.17 14.82 -7.49
C PRO A 112 -26.85 16.00 -8.42
N GLN A 113 -25.56 16.34 -8.57
CA GLN A 113 -25.11 17.38 -9.51
C GLN A 113 -23.98 16.84 -10.41
N PRO A 114 -24.12 16.84 -11.74
CA PRO A 114 -23.14 16.20 -12.65
C PRO A 114 -21.69 16.66 -12.50
N SER A 115 -21.47 17.90 -12.06
CA SER A 115 -20.14 18.49 -11.86
C SER A 115 -19.48 18.14 -10.51
N ARG A 116 -20.18 17.43 -9.61
CA ARG A 116 -19.62 17.10 -8.29
C ARG A 116 -18.44 16.12 -8.40
N PRO A 117 -17.32 16.42 -7.73
CA PRO A 117 -16.10 15.62 -7.75
C PRO A 117 -16.20 14.37 -6.87
N LEU A 118 -15.14 13.57 -6.88
CA LEU A 118 -14.90 12.53 -5.88
C LEU A 118 -14.39 13.17 -4.59
N TYR A 119 -15.08 12.98 -3.47
CA TYR A 119 -14.60 13.44 -2.17
C TYR A 119 -13.49 12.53 -1.64
N SER A 120 -12.60 13.08 -0.82
CA SER A 120 -11.55 12.29 -0.19
C SER A 120 -12.13 11.36 0.87
N VAL A 121 -11.78 10.08 0.75
CA VAL A 121 -12.12 9.05 1.74
C VAL A 121 -11.50 9.32 3.11
N PHE A 122 -10.42 10.10 3.14
CA PHE A 122 -9.71 10.47 4.37
C PHE A 122 -10.27 11.75 5.01
N ASN A 123 -10.71 12.71 4.19
CA ASN A 123 -11.33 13.96 4.64
C ASN A 123 -12.48 14.34 3.68
N ARG A 124 -13.72 14.16 4.14
CA ARG A 124 -14.93 14.37 3.31
C ARG A 124 -15.24 15.84 3.00
N GLU A 125 -14.53 16.79 3.60
CA GLU A 125 -14.66 18.22 3.28
C GLU A 125 -13.83 18.61 2.05
N LYS A 126 -12.88 17.77 1.66
CA LYS A 126 -11.99 18.00 0.51
C LYS A 126 -12.32 17.00 -0.60
N ALA A 127 -12.02 17.37 -1.84
CA ALA A 127 -12.29 16.55 -3.01
C ALA A 127 -11.17 16.62 -4.05
N TYR A 128 -11.15 15.64 -4.95
CA TYR A 128 -10.15 15.50 -5.99
C TYR A 128 -10.62 16.15 -7.30
N LEU A 129 -9.70 16.84 -7.98
CA LEU A 129 -9.84 17.10 -9.40
C LEU A 129 -9.63 15.79 -10.17
N TRP A 130 -10.32 15.64 -11.30
CA TRP A 130 -10.05 14.51 -12.18
C TRP A 130 -8.60 14.56 -12.68
N LYS A 131 -7.92 13.42 -12.54
CA LYS A 131 -6.62 13.14 -13.13
C LYS A 131 -6.59 11.69 -13.59
N GLU A 132 -5.82 11.44 -14.64
CA GLU A 132 -5.43 10.08 -15.01
C GLU A 132 -4.47 9.54 -13.93
N LEU A 133 -4.64 8.27 -13.55
CA LEU A 133 -3.75 7.63 -12.59
C LEU A 133 -2.38 7.39 -13.24
N ASP A 134 -1.40 8.20 -12.84
CA ASP A 134 -0.01 8.09 -13.25
C ASP A 134 0.91 8.39 -12.06
N PHE A 135 1.72 7.41 -11.68
CA PHE A 135 2.69 7.52 -10.59
C PHE A 135 3.98 8.26 -10.97
N GLY A 136 4.17 8.60 -12.25
CA GLY A 136 5.35 9.30 -12.76
C GLY A 136 5.25 10.83 -12.79
N ASN A 137 4.05 11.39 -12.69
CA ASN A 137 3.80 12.82 -12.89
C ASN A 137 3.49 13.55 -11.58
N GLU A 138 2.24 13.52 -11.16
CA GLU A 138 1.74 14.32 -10.05
C GLU A 138 0.90 13.46 -9.09
N LEU A 139 1.22 13.58 -7.80
CA LEU A 139 0.35 13.24 -6.68
C LEU A 139 -1.00 13.99 -6.76
N PRO A 140 -2.14 13.28 -6.66
CA PRO A 140 -3.45 13.86 -6.49
C PRO A 140 -3.62 14.30 -5.03
N VAL A 141 -3.84 15.59 -4.82
CA VAL A 141 -4.03 16.21 -3.51
C VAL A 141 -5.48 16.69 -3.41
N PRO A 142 -6.25 16.28 -2.39
CA PRO A 142 -7.61 16.75 -2.20
C PRO A 142 -7.60 18.23 -1.78
N ARG A 143 -8.51 19.02 -2.36
CA ARG A 143 -8.63 20.47 -2.16
C ARG A 143 -10.06 20.85 -1.78
N ASP A 144 -10.28 22.12 -1.47
CA ASP A 144 -11.63 22.67 -1.31
C ASP A 144 -12.49 22.35 -2.53
N VAL A 145 -13.72 21.90 -2.29
CA VAL A 145 -14.59 21.18 -3.23
C VAL A 145 -14.66 21.87 -4.60
N PRO A 146 -13.93 21.38 -5.62
CA PRO A 146 -13.94 22.00 -6.94
C PRO A 146 -15.19 21.57 -7.73
N SER A 147 -15.67 22.44 -8.62
CA SER A 147 -16.63 22.03 -9.67
C SER A 147 -15.87 21.49 -10.88
N ILE A 148 -16.19 20.26 -11.32
CA ILE A 148 -15.58 19.66 -12.51
C ILE A 148 -16.34 20.12 -13.75
N LYS A 149 -15.61 20.69 -14.73
CA LYS A 149 -16.19 21.12 -16.01
C LYS A 149 -16.53 19.91 -16.89
N GLY A 150 -17.64 20.00 -17.64
CA GLY A 150 -18.04 18.95 -18.60
C GLY A 150 -16.96 18.64 -19.64
N SER A 151 -16.16 19.64 -20.07
CA SER A 151 -15.04 19.45 -20.99
C SER A 151 -13.98 18.47 -20.47
N THR A 152 -13.74 18.45 -19.15
CA THR A 152 -12.82 17.50 -18.52
C THR A 152 -13.32 16.07 -18.68
N TYR A 153 -14.62 15.84 -18.51
CA TYR A 153 -15.23 14.53 -18.76
C TYR A 153 -15.24 14.19 -20.25
N SER A 154 -15.41 15.15 -21.15
CA SER A 154 -15.30 14.90 -22.61
C SER A 154 -13.91 14.39 -22.98
N ASP A 155 -12.85 14.95 -22.42
CA ASP A 155 -11.47 14.48 -22.68
C ASP A 155 -11.20 13.11 -22.05
N LEU A 156 -11.71 12.85 -20.84
CA LEU A 156 -11.71 11.52 -20.23
C LEU A 156 -12.37 10.49 -21.15
N VAL A 157 -13.60 10.76 -21.60
CA VAL A 157 -14.38 9.82 -22.42
C VAL A 157 -13.71 9.56 -23.76
N LYS A 158 -13.10 10.58 -24.38
CA LYS A 158 -12.29 10.40 -25.61
C LYS A 158 -11.11 9.46 -25.40
N LYS A 159 -10.33 9.66 -24.33
CA LYS A 159 -9.20 8.78 -23.99
C LYS A 159 -9.68 7.36 -23.71
N LEU A 160 -10.74 7.22 -22.91
CA LEU A 160 -11.33 5.93 -22.57
C LEU A 160 -11.84 5.19 -23.81
N TRP A 161 -12.53 5.89 -24.72
CA TRP A 161 -12.97 5.33 -26.00
C TRP A 161 -11.80 4.80 -26.83
N ALA A 162 -10.74 5.59 -26.99
CA ALA A 162 -9.57 5.20 -27.78
C ALA A 162 -8.91 3.93 -27.22
N GLU A 163 -8.86 3.79 -25.89
CA GLU A 163 -8.27 2.61 -25.26
C GLU A 163 -9.17 1.39 -25.30
N LEU A 164 -10.45 1.53 -24.93
CA LEU A 164 -11.41 0.44 -25.04
C LEU A 164 -11.52 -0.08 -26.48
N SER A 165 -11.34 0.78 -27.48
CA SER A 165 -11.36 0.41 -28.90
C SER A 165 -10.27 -0.59 -29.29
N ARG A 166 -9.12 -0.58 -28.61
CA ARG A 166 -7.98 -1.48 -28.87
C ARG A 166 -7.81 -2.60 -27.85
N THR A 167 -8.32 -2.43 -26.64
CA THR A 167 -8.13 -3.39 -25.54
C THR A 167 -8.99 -4.64 -25.74
N PRO A 168 -8.43 -5.86 -25.65
CA PRO A 168 -9.21 -7.09 -25.67
C PRO A 168 -10.34 -7.11 -24.63
N LEU A 169 -11.46 -7.74 -24.94
CA LEU A 169 -12.62 -7.85 -24.05
C LEU A 169 -12.42 -8.94 -23.00
N LYS A 170 -11.40 -8.76 -22.16
CA LYS A 170 -11.05 -9.63 -21.05
C LYS A 170 -10.95 -8.81 -19.77
N VAL A 171 -11.32 -9.41 -18.65
CA VAL A 171 -11.43 -8.70 -17.36
C VAL A 171 -10.08 -8.16 -16.90
N ASP A 172 -9.02 -8.95 -17.03
CA ASP A 172 -7.64 -8.60 -16.68
C ASP A 172 -7.08 -7.46 -17.56
N MET A 173 -7.58 -7.32 -18.78
CA MET A 173 -7.21 -6.24 -19.71
C MET A 173 -8.05 -4.96 -19.53
N LEU A 174 -9.33 -5.09 -19.19
CA LEU A 174 -10.21 -3.92 -18.95
C LEU A 174 -10.02 -3.29 -17.57
N LEU A 175 -9.77 -4.09 -16.53
CA LEU A 175 -9.57 -3.56 -15.17
C LEU A 175 -8.50 -2.45 -15.12
N PRO A 176 -7.28 -2.62 -15.66
CA PRO A 176 -6.24 -1.57 -15.66
C PRO A 176 -6.62 -0.32 -16.47
N VAL A 177 -7.38 -0.47 -17.55
CA VAL A 177 -7.86 0.67 -18.36
C VAL A 177 -8.85 1.50 -17.54
N LEU A 178 -9.83 0.85 -16.91
CA LEU A 178 -10.80 1.52 -16.06
C LEU A 178 -10.15 2.11 -14.81
N GLU A 179 -9.20 1.39 -14.20
CA GLU A 179 -8.40 1.87 -13.05
C GLU A 179 -7.67 3.17 -13.41
N ARG A 180 -7.09 3.25 -14.61
CA ARG A 180 -6.35 4.45 -15.04
C ARG A 180 -7.22 5.68 -15.22
N HIS A 181 -8.41 5.54 -15.80
CA HIS A 181 -9.25 6.69 -16.17
C HIS A 181 -10.34 7.04 -15.14
N LEU A 182 -10.80 6.06 -14.36
CA LEU A 182 -11.97 6.17 -13.48
C LEU A 182 -11.63 6.18 -11.98
N THR A 183 -10.35 6.09 -11.61
CA THR A 183 -9.91 6.14 -10.21
C THR A 183 -10.35 7.41 -9.50
N PHE A 184 -10.14 8.59 -10.10
CA PHE A 184 -10.53 9.89 -9.52
C PHE A 184 -11.85 10.42 -10.08
N VAL A 185 -12.80 9.51 -10.35
CA VAL A 185 -14.16 9.83 -10.77
C VAL A 185 -15.13 9.40 -9.68
N SER A 186 -16.05 10.27 -9.29
CA SER A 186 -17.05 9.96 -8.27
C SER A 186 -18.03 8.89 -8.77
N SER A 187 -18.31 7.85 -7.98
CA SER A 187 -19.32 6.84 -8.34
C SER A 187 -20.73 7.41 -8.35
N VAL A 188 -21.09 8.26 -7.39
CA VAL A 188 -22.37 8.95 -7.28
C VAL A 188 -22.10 10.43 -7.03
N THR A 189 -22.84 11.31 -7.70
CA THR A 189 -22.67 12.77 -7.56
C THR A 189 -23.45 13.36 -6.38
N SER A 190 -23.56 12.61 -5.28
CA SER A 190 -24.05 13.08 -3.98
C SER A 190 -22.96 13.88 -3.27
N GLU A 191 -23.37 14.61 -2.23
CA GLU A 191 -22.45 15.31 -1.35
C GLU A 191 -21.82 14.31 -0.37
N GLY A 192 -20.49 14.38 -0.20
CA GLY A 192 -19.76 13.47 0.70
C GLY A 192 -19.37 12.12 0.10
N ASN A 193 -19.68 11.83 -1.18
CA ASN A 193 -19.38 10.53 -1.77
C ASN A 193 -17.88 10.30 -1.90
N VAL A 194 -17.38 9.32 -1.15
CA VAL A 194 -15.97 8.92 -1.11
C VAL A 194 -15.65 7.74 -2.01
N ILE A 195 -16.64 7.16 -2.70
CA ILE A 195 -16.47 5.93 -3.47
C ILE A 195 -16.00 6.27 -4.88
N SER A 196 -14.84 5.73 -5.25
CA SER A 196 -14.32 5.77 -6.62
C SER A 196 -15.23 4.99 -7.57
N LEU A 197 -15.50 5.52 -8.75
CA LEU A 197 -16.26 4.83 -9.79
C LEU A 197 -15.59 3.50 -10.19
N TYR A 198 -14.25 3.47 -10.29
CA TYR A 198 -13.51 2.23 -10.55
C TYR A 198 -13.77 1.18 -9.47
N ASP A 199 -13.67 1.55 -8.18
CA ASP A 199 -13.87 0.59 -7.10
C ASP A 199 -15.31 0.10 -7.00
N HIS A 200 -16.29 0.98 -7.27
CA HIS A 200 -17.70 0.60 -7.39
C HIS A 200 -17.90 -0.45 -8.49
N MET A 201 -17.41 -0.17 -9.71
CA MET A 201 -17.51 -1.10 -10.85
C MET A 201 -16.79 -2.43 -10.56
N ARG A 202 -15.62 -2.38 -9.93
CA ARG A 202 -14.84 -3.55 -9.52
C ARG A 202 -15.60 -4.40 -8.48
N MET A 203 -16.17 -3.78 -7.45
CA MET A 203 -16.93 -4.48 -6.42
C MET A 203 -18.27 -5.03 -6.92
N THR A 204 -18.97 -4.30 -7.80
CA THR A 204 -20.18 -4.82 -8.47
C THR A 204 -19.84 -6.05 -9.30
N SER A 205 -18.76 -6.01 -10.08
CA SER A 205 -18.26 -7.18 -10.84
C SER A 205 -17.92 -8.37 -9.93
N ALA A 206 -17.23 -8.12 -8.81
CA ALA A 206 -16.86 -9.14 -7.83
C ALA A 206 -18.07 -9.83 -7.20
N ILE A 207 -19.03 -9.03 -6.70
CA ILE A 207 -20.25 -9.52 -6.05
C ILE A 207 -21.11 -10.28 -7.07
N ALA A 208 -21.24 -9.76 -8.30
CA ALA A 208 -21.99 -10.43 -9.36
C ALA A 208 -21.41 -11.82 -9.68
N LEU A 209 -20.09 -11.92 -9.82
CA LEU A 209 -19.44 -13.21 -10.07
C LEU A 209 -19.59 -14.17 -8.88
N ALA A 210 -19.49 -13.68 -7.65
CA ALA A 210 -19.72 -14.48 -6.44
C ALA A 210 -21.18 -14.99 -6.36
N MET A 211 -22.17 -14.15 -6.66
CA MET A 211 -23.57 -14.55 -6.73
C MET A 211 -23.81 -15.61 -7.80
N PHE A 212 -23.27 -15.40 -8.99
CA PHE A 212 -23.37 -16.36 -10.10
C PHE A 212 -22.79 -17.72 -9.71
N ARG A 213 -21.58 -17.74 -9.14
CA ARG A 213 -20.91 -18.96 -8.66
C ARG A 213 -21.62 -19.59 -7.45
N ALA A 214 -22.37 -18.82 -6.66
CA ALA A 214 -23.21 -19.32 -5.57
C ALA A 214 -24.54 -19.93 -6.04
N GLY A 215 -24.78 -19.97 -7.36
CA GLY A 215 -25.98 -20.55 -7.97
C GLY A 215 -27.21 -19.64 -7.93
N CYS A 216 -27.04 -18.33 -7.72
CA CYS A 216 -28.15 -17.38 -7.76
C CYS A 216 -28.71 -17.22 -9.19
N GLY A 217 -30.02 -17.37 -9.36
CA GLY A 217 -30.75 -17.01 -10.57
C GLY A 217 -31.63 -15.76 -10.41
N ALA A 218 -32.32 -15.37 -11.49
CA ALA A 218 -33.26 -14.26 -11.47
C ALA A 218 -34.38 -14.44 -10.43
N GLU A 219 -34.91 -15.66 -10.26
CA GLU A 219 -35.95 -15.93 -9.27
C GLU A 219 -35.44 -15.73 -7.84
N ASP A 220 -34.23 -16.18 -7.53
CA ASP A 220 -33.62 -16.00 -6.20
C ASP A 220 -33.38 -14.52 -5.89
N VAL A 221 -32.93 -13.76 -6.89
CA VAL A 221 -32.74 -12.30 -6.77
C VAL A 221 -34.09 -11.61 -6.52
N LYS A 222 -35.11 -11.89 -7.33
CA LYS A 222 -36.45 -11.30 -7.19
C LYS A 222 -37.09 -11.65 -5.86
N ALA A 223 -36.89 -12.88 -5.37
CA ALA A 223 -37.35 -13.33 -4.08
C ALA A 223 -36.50 -12.81 -2.90
N GLY A 224 -35.39 -12.09 -3.16
CA GLY A 224 -34.48 -11.57 -2.13
C GLY A 224 -33.75 -12.66 -1.35
N VAL A 225 -33.62 -13.86 -1.93
CA VAL A 225 -32.93 -15.02 -1.35
C VAL A 225 -31.43 -14.74 -1.27
N CYS A 226 -30.82 -14.31 -2.38
CA CYS A 226 -29.39 -14.03 -2.45
C CYS A 226 -28.92 -12.90 -1.51
N ARG A 227 -29.85 -12.01 -1.10
CA ARG A 227 -29.57 -10.97 -0.12
C ARG A 227 -29.60 -11.50 1.31
N ARG A 228 -30.56 -12.37 1.65
CA ARG A 228 -30.84 -12.81 3.03
C ARG A 228 -30.10 -14.07 3.44
N GLU A 229 -29.75 -14.91 2.48
CA GLU A 229 -28.99 -16.14 2.73
C GLU A 229 -27.49 -15.89 2.68
N LYS A 230 -26.74 -16.77 3.34
CA LYS A 230 -25.27 -16.71 3.36
C LYS A 230 -24.69 -17.24 2.05
N ARG A 231 -24.76 -16.43 1.00
CA ARG A 231 -24.26 -16.78 -0.35
C ARG A 231 -22.82 -16.32 -0.61
N PHE A 232 -22.20 -15.60 0.31
CA PHE A 232 -20.86 -15.03 0.14
C PHE A 232 -19.89 -15.48 1.22
N LEU A 233 -18.61 -15.54 0.86
CA LEU A 233 -17.48 -15.65 1.78
C LEU A 233 -16.67 -14.36 1.75
N LEU A 234 -16.33 -13.84 2.93
CA LEU A 234 -15.18 -12.95 3.09
C LEU A 234 -13.99 -13.80 3.47
N ILE A 235 -12.93 -13.76 2.66
CA ILE A 235 -11.70 -14.52 2.85
C ILE A 235 -10.59 -13.52 3.17
N GLU A 236 -10.03 -13.57 4.38
CA GLU A 236 -8.92 -12.71 4.80
C GLU A 236 -7.66 -13.55 4.98
N GLY A 237 -6.58 -13.10 4.35
CA GLY A 237 -5.24 -13.65 4.49
C GLY A 237 -4.33 -12.63 5.17
N ASP A 238 -3.49 -13.09 6.09
CA ASP A 238 -2.64 -12.21 6.89
C ASP A 238 -1.32 -12.91 7.28
N PHE A 239 -0.22 -12.43 6.72
CA PHE A 239 1.13 -12.92 7.02
C PHE A 239 1.54 -12.54 8.45
N SER A 240 2.00 -13.52 9.21
CA SER A 240 2.59 -13.37 10.54
C SER A 240 4.09 -13.70 10.48
N GLY A 241 4.91 -12.86 11.11
CA GLY A 241 6.37 -13.01 11.10
C GLY A 241 7.05 -12.29 9.93
N ILE A 242 6.40 -11.32 9.26
CA ILE A 242 7.00 -10.53 8.18
C ILE A 242 8.31 -9.86 8.63
N GLN A 243 8.32 -9.25 9.81
CA GLN A 243 9.51 -8.56 10.32
C GLN A 243 10.66 -9.53 10.58
N ASP A 244 10.37 -10.66 11.24
CA ASP A 244 11.36 -11.72 11.50
C ASP A 244 11.89 -12.31 10.20
N PHE A 245 11.00 -12.51 9.22
CA PHE A 245 11.38 -12.95 7.89
C PHE A 245 12.28 -11.92 7.22
N ILE A 246 11.87 -10.68 7.01
CA ILE A 246 12.66 -9.70 6.23
C ILE A 246 13.96 -9.34 6.94
N TYR A 247 13.93 -9.10 8.25
CA TYR A 247 15.07 -8.52 8.99
C TYR A 247 15.89 -9.53 9.78
N GLY A 248 15.43 -10.78 9.97
CA GLY A 248 16.12 -11.85 10.69
C GLY A 248 17.35 -12.42 9.97
N VAL A 249 18.17 -11.55 9.37
CA VAL A 249 19.36 -11.90 8.59
C VAL A 249 20.61 -11.53 9.38
N THR A 250 21.64 -12.37 9.31
CA THR A 250 22.94 -12.06 9.90
C THR A 250 23.60 -10.85 9.23
N GLY A 251 24.63 -10.27 9.86
CA GLY A 251 25.36 -9.09 9.34
C GLY A 251 26.07 -9.29 7.99
N LYS A 252 26.01 -10.50 7.40
CA LYS A 252 26.49 -10.82 6.05
C LYS A 252 25.44 -10.57 4.95
N GLY A 253 24.19 -10.26 5.33
CA GLY A 253 23.12 -9.92 4.39
C GLY A 253 23.28 -8.53 3.81
N THR A 254 23.30 -8.41 2.47
CA THR A 254 23.41 -7.13 1.78
C THR A 254 22.04 -6.46 1.60
N LEU A 255 22.04 -5.17 1.26
CA LEU A 255 20.81 -4.44 0.92
C LEU A 255 20.05 -5.06 -0.27
N LYS A 256 20.76 -5.70 -1.20
CA LYS A 256 20.17 -6.46 -2.31
C LYS A 256 19.33 -7.63 -1.79
N TYR A 257 19.86 -8.37 -0.83
CA TYR A 257 19.20 -9.51 -0.22
C TYR A 257 17.93 -9.12 0.56
N LEU A 258 17.96 -8.01 1.31
CA LEU A 258 16.75 -7.52 1.99
C LEU A 258 15.63 -7.16 1.02
N ARG A 259 15.96 -6.44 -0.06
CA ARG A 259 15.00 -6.10 -1.12
C ARG A 259 14.45 -7.35 -1.80
N ALA A 260 15.29 -8.37 -1.97
CA ALA A 260 14.84 -9.67 -2.49
C ALA A 260 13.82 -10.34 -1.59
N ARG A 261 14.06 -10.40 -0.27
CA ARG A 261 13.10 -10.95 0.70
C ARG A 261 11.78 -10.19 0.69
N SER A 262 11.84 -8.86 0.64
CA SER A 262 10.64 -8.03 0.54
C SER A 262 9.87 -8.28 -0.76
N ALA A 263 10.55 -8.33 -1.91
CA ALA A 263 9.90 -8.62 -3.18
C ALA A 263 9.31 -10.04 -3.22
N TYR A 264 10.02 -11.00 -2.64
CA TYR A 264 9.61 -12.39 -2.58
C TYR A 264 8.37 -12.59 -1.70
N LEU A 265 8.27 -11.90 -0.56
CA LEU A 265 7.05 -11.92 0.27
C LEU A 265 5.81 -11.47 -0.52
N GLU A 266 5.93 -10.40 -1.31
CA GLU A 266 4.84 -9.94 -2.16
C GLU A 266 4.52 -10.94 -3.28
N LEU A 267 5.53 -11.60 -3.88
CA LEU A 267 5.31 -12.64 -4.89
C LEU A 267 4.59 -13.87 -4.30
N ILE A 268 4.96 -14.32 -3.10
CA ILE A 268 4.25 -15.40 -2.38
C ILE A 268 2.80 -14.98 -2.13
N GLY A 269 2.57 -13.74 -1.67
CA GLY A 269 1.23 -13.21 -1.45
C GLY A 269 0.39 -13.24 -2.73
N TRP A 270 0.96 -12.80 -3.87
CA TRP A 270 0.28 -12.87 -5.16
C TRP A 270 0.04 -14.30 -5.64
N ASP A 271 0.98 -15.24 -5.47
CA ASP A 271 0.78 -16.63 -5.86
C ASP A 271 -0.39 -17.27 -5.10
N VAL A 272 -0.49 -17.02 -3.79
CA VAL A 272 -1.63 -17.49 -2.98
C VAL A 272 -2.94 -16.84 -3.41
N VAL A 273 -2.96 -15.52 -3.62
CA VAL A 273 -4.16 -14.81 -4.09
C VAL A 273 -4.61 -15.34 -5.45
N LEU A 274 -3.69 -15.48 -6.40
CA LEU A 274 -4.00 -15.97 -7.75
C LEU A 274 -4.45 -17.43 -7.71
N GLU A 275 -3.92 -18.25 -6.80
CA GLU A 275 -4.40 -19.62 -6.59
C GLU A 275 -5.84 -19.65 -6.10
N ILE A 276 -6.18 -18.85 -5.09
CA ILE A 276 -7.56 -18.72 -4.60
C ILE A 276 -8.48 -18.28 -5.74
N LEU A 277 -8.09 -17.26 -6.51
CA LEU A 277 -8.90 -16.79 -7.63
C LEU A 277 -9.10 -17.88 -8.69
N SER A 278 -8.03 -18.60 -9.04
CA SER A 278 -8.05 -19.62 -10.10
C SER A 278 -8.93 -20.80 -9.71
N ARG A 279 -8.76 -21.34 -8.49
CA ARG A 279 -9.51 -22.52 -8.02
C ARG A 279 -10.98 -22.22 -7.75
N LEU A 280 -11.30 -20.98 -7.33
CA LEU A 280 -12.68 -20.56 -7.14
C LEU A 280 -13.33 -20.00 -8.42
N GLY A 281 -12.61 -19.93 -9.54
CA GLY A 281 -13.14 -19.38 -10.80
C GLY A 281 -13.50 -17.90 -10.69
N LEU A 282 -12.72 -17.14 -9.94
CA LEU A 282 -12.88 -15.71 -9.70
C LEU A 282 -11.91 -14.88 -10.56
N THR A 283 -12.09 -13.57 -10.57
CA THR A 283 -11.17 -12.64 -11.25
C THR A 283 -10.50 -11.70 -10.26
N ARG A 284 -9.52 -10.91 -10.73
CA ARG A 284 -8.85 -9.90 -9.89
C ARG A 284 -9.82 -8.86 -9.31
N ALA A 285 -11.02 -8.70 -9.88
CA ALA A 285 -12.06 -7.83 -9.31
C ALA A 285 -12.47 -8.28 -7.90
N ASN A 286 -12.44 -9.58 -7.61
CA ASN A 286 -12.81 -10.16 -6.32
C ASN A 286 -11.84 -9.84 -5.18
N VAL A 287 -10.65 -9.33 -5.48
CA VAL A 287 -9.69 -8.86 -4.48
C VAL A 287 -10.06 -7.44 -4.08
N ILE A 288 -10.53 -7.25 -2.84
CA ILE A 288 -10.81 -5.92 -2.29
C ILE A 288 -9.49 -5.17 -2.12
N PHE A 289 -8.52 -5.80 -1.45
CA PHE A 289 -7.13 -5.33 -1.36
C PHE A 289 -6.16 -6.51 -1.23
N ASN A 290 -4.91 -6.28 -1.63
CA ASN A 290 -3.73 -7.13 -1.39
C ASN A 290 -2.52 -6.21 -1.17
N ALA A 291 -2.19 -5.94 0.09
CA ALA A 291 -1.16 -4.99 0.49
C ALA A 291 -0.62 -5.35 1.88
N GLY A 292 0.69 -5.14 2.12
CA GLY A 292 1.23 -5.36 3.47
C GLY A 292 1.39 -6.81 3.89
N GLY A 293 1.26 -7.77 2.97
CA GLY A 293 1.07 -9.17 3.35
C GLY A 293 -0.32 -9.46 3.93
N HIS A 294 -1.30 -8.58 3.67
CA HIS A 294 -2.70 -8.79 3.99
C HIS A 294 -3.54 -8.75 2.72
N PHE A 295 -4.51 -9.65 2.59
CA PHE A 295 -5.49 -9.60 1.52
C PHE A 295 -6.90 -9.86 2.01
N LEU A 296 -7.88 -9.30 1.31
CA LEU A 296 -9.30 -9.56 1.53
C LEU A 296 -9.97 -9.84 0.18
N ILE A 297 -10.64 -10.99 0.07
CA ILE A 297 -11.32 -11.46 -1.14
C ILE A 297 -12.80 -11.67 -0.81
N ILE A 298 -13.67 -11.30 -1.74
CA ILE A 298 -15.09 -11.68 -1.72
C ILE A 298 -15.34 -12.81 -2.73
N ALA A 299 -15.92 -13.91 -2.26
CA ALA A 299 -16.14 -15.12 -3.04
C ALA A 299 -17.55 -15.69 -2.81
N GLN A 300 -17.91 -16.72 -3.58
CA GLN A 300 -19.10 -17.53 -3.38
C GLN A 300 -18.99 -18.40 -2.13
N ASN A 301 -20.11 -18.63 -1.45
CA ASN A 301 -20.21 -19.62 -0.38
C ASN A 301 -20.87 -20.91 -0.89
N THR A 302 -20.05 -21.84 -1.37
CA THR A 302 -20.47 -23.22 -1.70
C THR A 302 -19.62 -24.23 -0.93
N PRO A 303 -20.11 -25.45 -0.69
CA PRO A 303 -19.32 -26.51 -0.05
C PRO A 303 -17.98 -26.75 -0.77
N GLU A 304 -17.98 -26.75 -2.10
CA GLU A 304 -16.79 -26.98 -2.92
C GLU A 304 -15.78 -25.82 -2.77
N ALA A 305 -16.27 -24.58 -2.68
CA ALA A 305 -15.40 -23.43 -2.47
C ALA A 305 -14.70 -23.48 -1.10
N VAL A 306 -15.41 -23.93 -0.05
CA VAL A 306 -14.83 -24.11 1.29
C VAL A 306 -13.80 -25.24 1.28
N GLU A 307 -14.08 -26.36 0.61
CA GLU A 307 -13.15 -27.48 0.47
C GLU A 307 -11.85 -27.06 -0.24
N GLU A 308 -11.95 -26.30 -1.34
CA GLU A 308 -10.77 -25.79 -2.03
C GLU A 308 -9.96 -24.80 -1.18
N LEU A 309 -10.63 -23.95 -0.38
CA LEU A 309 -9.93 -23.06 0.56
C LEU A 309 -9.18 -23.83 1.66
N GLU A 310 -9.74 -24.94 2.15
CA GLU A 310 -9.06 -25.82 3.10
C GLU A 310 -7.81 -26.46 2.50
N LYS A 311 -7.91 -26.97 1.26
CA LYS A 311 -6.76 -27.52 0.51
C LYS A 311 -5.68 -26.46 0.31
N ILE A 312 -6.04 -25.26 -0.17
CA ILE A 312 -5.11 -24.15 -0.35
C ILE A 312 -4.43 -23.81 0.97
N ARG A 313 -5.20 -23.63 2.06
CA ARG A 313 -4.65 -23.29 3.38
C ARG A 313 -3.65 -24.34 3.86
N LYS A 314 -3.97 -25.63 3.69
CA LYS A 314 -3.08 -26.73 4.10
C LYS A 314 -1.78 -26.72 3.28
N SER A 315 -1.87 -26.67 1.94
CA SER A 315 -0.69 -26.63 1.08
C SER A 315 0.21 -25.42 1.33
N VAL A 316 -0.37 -24.25 1.59
CA VAL A 316 0.41 -23.06 1.98
C VAL A 316 1.12 -23.26 3.32
N ALA A 317 0.42 -23.83 4.32
CA ALA A 317 1.00 -24.08 5.63
C ALA A 317 2.15 -25.10 5.55
N GLU A 318 1.96 -26.19 4.80
CA GLU A 318 2.99 -27.21 4.54
C GLU A 318 4.23 -26.57 3.89
N TRP A 319 4.03 -25.84 2.79
CA TRP A 319 5.12 -25.21 2.07
C TRP A 319 5.88 -24.17 2.92
N LEU A 320 5.17 -23.31 3.65
CA LEU A 320 5.81 -22.32 4.54
C LEU A 320 6.59 -22.97 5.68
N TRP A 321 6.11 -24.12 6.19
CA TRP A 321 6.80 -24.89 7.22
C TRP A 321 8.09 -25.50 6.67
N GLU A 322 8.03 -26.11 5.50
CA GLU A 322 9.17 -26.72 4.82
C GLU A 322 10.23 -25.70 4.40
N GLU A 323 9.84 -24.52 3.95
CA GLU A 323 10.76 -23.49 3.47
C GLU A 323 11.35 -22.62 4.60
N PHE A 324 10.56 -22.31 5.64
CA PHE A 324 10.92 -21.28 6.62
C PHE A 324 10.88 -21.71 8.09
N GLU A 325 10.60 -22.98 8.40
CA GLU A 325 10.61 -23.55 9.76
C GLU A 325 9.80 -22.71 10.75
N GLY A 326 8.67 -22.20 10.29
CA GLY A 326 7.74 -21.42 11.09
C GLY A 326 8.10 -19.95 11.30
N ARG A 327 9.18 -19.42 10.71
CA ARG A 327 9.49 -17.97 10.78
C ARG A 327 8.45 -17.10 10.08
N LEU A 328 7.84 -17.62 9.01
CA LEU A 328 6.78 -16.97 8.25
C LEU A 328 5.55 -17.87 8.24
N TYR A 329 4.38 -17.33 8.57
CA TYR A 329 3.10 -18.06 8.54
C TYR A 329 2.05 -17.21 7.81
N LEU A 330 1.15 -17.83 7.06
CA LEU A 330 0.01 -17.15 6.46
C LEU A 330 -1.28 -17.66 7.08
N ALA A 331 -1.94 -16.83 7.89
CA ALA A 331 -3.26 -17.13 8.40
C ALA A 331 -4.28 -16.87 7.29
N ILE A 332 -5.00 -17.91 6.84
CA ILE A 332 -6.12 -17.78 5.90
C ILE A 332 -7.39 -18.22 6.61
N GLU A 333 -8.34 -17.29 6.75
CA GLU A 333 -9.63 -17.54 7.38
C GLU A 333 -10.77 -16.97 6.53
N TRP A 334 -11.97 -17.54 6.71
CA TRP A 334 -13.16 -17.08 6.01
C TRP A 334 -14.40 -17.00 6.92
N GLU A 335 -15.29 -16.08 6.55
CA GLU A 335 -16.56 -15.84 7.21
C GLU A 335 -17.70 -15.91 6.19
N PRO A 336 -18.64 -16.87 6.34
CA PRO A 336 -19.88 -16.88 5.59
C PRO A 336 -20.78 -15.71 5.98
N ILE A 337 -21.11 -14.86 5.00
CA ILE A 337 -21.93 -13.68 5.18
C ILE A 337 -23.12 -13.65 4.21
N THR A 338 -24.14 -12.91 4.60
CA THR A 338 -25.30 -12.57 3.77
C THR A 338 -25.01 -11.35 2.90
N GLY A 339 -25.84 -11.11 1.88
CA GLY A 339 -25.79 -9.85 1.13
C GLY A 339 -26.14 -8.63 2.00
N GLU A 340 -27.05 -8.76 2.98
CA GLU A 340 -27.37 -7.67 3.91
C GLU A 340 -26.15 -7.18 4.70
N GLU A 341 -25.22 -8.09 5.01
CA GLU A 341 -23.98 -7.79 5.72
C GLU A 341 -22.94 -7.04 4.88
N LEU A 342 -23.18 -6.79 3.59
CA LEU A 342 -22.32 -5.95 2.74
C LEU A 342 -22.62 -4.45 2.87
N GLY A 343 -23.57 -4.06 3.73
CA GLY A 343 -23.98 -2.67 3.89
C GLY A 343 -24.40 -2.30 5.31
N ARG A 344 -25.30 -1.31 5.40
CA ARG A 344 -25.94 -0.89 6.66
C ARG A 344 -27.39 -1.32 6.74
N LYS A 345 -27.86 -1.57 7.95
CA LYS A 345 -29.28 -1.84 8.25
C LYS A 345 -29.68 -1.14 9.54
N LYS A 346 -30.75 -0.33 9.50
CA LYS A 346 -31.28 0.41 10.68
C LYS A 346 -30.21 1.22 11.45
N GLY A 347 -29.22 1.77 10.74
CA GLY A 347 -28.12 2.55 11.33
C GLY A 347 -26.92 1.73 11.79
N GLU A 348 -27.01 0.40 11.84
CA GLU A 348 -25.90 -0.49 12.19
C GLU A 348 -25.02 -0.80 10.97
N ASN A 349 -23.71 -0.86 11.19
CA ASN A 349 -22.72 -1.19 10.17
C ASN A 349 -22.41 -2.69 10.18
N LEU A 350 -23.25 -3.46 9.47
CA LEU A 350 -23.15 -4.91 9.43
C LEU A 350 -21.86 -5.39 8.75
N PHE A 351 -21.34 -4.63 7.77
CA PHE A 351 -20.08 -4.96 7.11
C PHE A 351 -18.87 -4.86 8.04
N ALA A 352 -18.82 -3.84 8.89
CA ALA A 352 -17.80 -3.73 9.93
C ALA A 352 -17.92 -4.86 10.96
N GLU A 353 -19.13 -5.25 11.34
CA GLU A 353 -19.36 -6.35 12.27
C GLU A 353 -18.91 -7.70 11.70
N ALA A 354 -19.27 -7.99 10.44
CA ALA A 354 -18.82 -9.20 9.74
C ALA A 354 -17.29 -9.28 9.68
N ARG A 355 -16.62 -8.17 9.33
CA ARG A 355 -15.14 -8.10 9.34
C ARG A 355 -14.56 -8.23 10.74
N LYS A 356 -15.22 -7.70 11.79
CA LYS A 356 -14.79 -7.89 13.18
C LYS A 356 -14.87 -9.36 13.60
N ARG A 357 -15.91 -10.10 13.18
CA ARG A 357 -16.01 -11.56 13.41
C ARG A 357 -14.90 -12.30 12.67
N LEU A 358 -14.66 -11.97 11.40
CA LEU A 358 -13.55 -12.54 10.61
C LEU A 358 -12.20 -12.27 11.26
N LYS A 359 -11.94 -11.03 11.71
CA LYS A 359 -10.68 -10.68 12.38
C LYS A 359 -10.46 -11.44 13.68
N LYS A 360 -11.53 -11.74 14.42
CA LYS A 360 -11.46 -12.61 15.62
C LYS A 360 -11.02 -14.03 15.24
N LYS A 361 -11.59 -14.62 14.18
CA LYS A 361 -11.16 -15.93 13.67
C LYS A 361 -9.70 -15.91 13.25
N LEU A 362 -9.30 -14.89 12.49
CA LEU A 362 -7.93 -14.72 12.02
C LEU A 362 -6.93 -14.56 13.18
N THR A 363 -7.30 -13.84 14.24
CA THR A 363 -6.48 -13.71 15.45
C THR A 363 -6.30 -15.06 16.15
N LEU A 364 -7.39 -15.84 16.29
CA LEU A 364 -7.31 -17.19 16.87
C LEU A 364 -6.44 -18.13 16.01
N ARG A 365 -6.54 -18.03 14.69
CA ARG A 365 -5.68 -18.77 13.75
C ARG A 365 -4.21 -18.43 13.93
N LYS A 366 -3.88 -17.13 14.04
CA LYS A 366 -2.51 -16.67 14.33
C LYS A 366 -1.96 -17.10 15.68
N LEU A 367 -2.81 -17.40 16.66
CA LEU A 367 -2.38 -17.98 17.94
C LEU A 367 -2.12 -19.48 17.84
N ARG A 368 -2.65 -20.14 16.80
CA ARG A 368 -2.48 -21.58 16.50
C ARG A 368 -1.71 -21.78 15.19
N ARG A 369 -0.56 -21.10 15.06
CA ARG A 369 0.28 -21.15 13.84
C ARG A 369 0.62 -22.59 13.50
N PHE A 370 0.45 -22.97 12.25
CA PHE A 370 0.68 -24.33 11.73
C PHE A 370 -0.16 -25.42 12.40
N GLY A 371 -1.27 -25.05 13.05
CA GLY A 371 -2.20 -26.03 13.64
C GLY A 371 -2.94 -26.90 12.61
N GLU A 372 -2.72 -26.66 11.32
CA GLU A 372 -3.19 -27.50 10.21
C GLU A 372 -2.27 -28.70 9.92
N LEU A 373 -1.10 -28.75 10.54
CA LEU A 373 -0.08 -29.76 10.31
C LEU A 373 0.04 -30.69 11.51
N ASP A 374 -0.01 -31.99 11.28
CA ASP A 374 0.07 -33.00 12.36
C ASP A 374 1.51 -33.19 12.88
N GLU A 375 2.51 -33.03 12.01
CA GLU A 375 3.92 -33.42 12.28
C GLU A 375 4.79 -32.30 12.88
N VAL A 376 4.23 -31.12 13.17
CA VAL A 376 5.01 -29.95 13.66
C VAL A 376 5.70 -30.21 14.99
N PHE A 377 5.11 -31.04 15.85
CA PHE A 377 5.64 -31.37 17.18
C PHE A 377 6.38 -32.71 17.24
N GLU A 378 6.70 -33.29 16.09
CA GLU A 378 7.49 -34.52 16.02
C GLU A 378 8.99 -34.24 15.95
N ALA A 379 9.79 -35.08 16.62
CA ALA A 379 11.23 -34.99 16.52
C ALA A 379 11.66 -35.42 15.11
N ARG A 380 12.13 -34.46 14.29
CA ARG A 380 12.77 -34.79 13.01
C ARG A 380 13.92 -35.76 13.26
N LYS A 381 13.87 -36.94 12.64
CA LYS A 381 15.00 -37.88 12.58
C LYS A 381 16.03 -37.37 11.57
N SER A 382 16.68 -36.25 11.86
CA SER A 382 17.75 -35.73 11.01
C SER A 382 19.10 -36.27 11.45
N GLY A 383 19.98 -36.51 10.47
CA GLY A 383 21.40 -36.75 10.70
C GLY A 383 22.10 -35.48 11.21
N LYS A 384 23.41 -35.37 10.98
CA LYS A 384 24.15 -34.15 11.32
C LYS A 384 23.56 -32.96 10.55
N LEU A 385 23.16 -31.91 11.27
CA LEU A 385 22.69 -30.65 10.68
C LEU A 385 23.81 -29.60 10.71
N GLU A 386 23.78 -28.68 9.74
CA GLU A 386 24.63 -27.49 9.70
C GLU A 386 23.78 -26.22 9.49
N GLU A 387 24.19 -25.13 10.13
CA GLU A 387 23.47 -23.86 10.10
C GLU A 387 23.82 -23.04 8.84
N CYS A 388 22.80 -22.57 8.12
CA CYS A 388 22.95 -21.60 7.04
C CYS A 388 23.49 -20.27 7.58
N ALA A 389 24.57 -19.75 6.99
CA ALA A 389 25.25 -18.53 7.45
C ALA A 389 24.39 -17.25 7.38
N VAL A 390 23.29 -17.26 6.64
CA VAL A 390 22.44 -16.09 6.35
C VAL A 390 21.16 -16.11 7.19
N CYS A 391 20.34 -17.15 7.02
CA CYS A 391 19.04 -17.26 7.69
C CYS A 391 19.09 -18.05 8.99
N ARG A 392 20.23 -18.68 9.34
CA ARG A 392 20.35 -19.51 10.55
C ARG A 392 19.42 -20.71 10.59
N ARG A 393 19.00 -21.20 9.43
CA ARG A 393 18.22 -22.43 9.30
C ARG A 393 19.18 -23.63 9.42
N GLU A 394 18.82 -24.64 10.20
CA GLU A 394 19.58 -25.88 10.30
C GLU A 394 19.10 -26.84 9.21
N VAL A 395 19.98 -27.15 8.27
CA VAL A 395 19.66 -28.03 7.14
C VAL A 395 20.70 -29.13 7.02
N SER A 396 20.42 -30.14 6.20
CA SER A 396 21.41 -31.17 5.90
C SER A 396 22.64 -30.53 5.21
N PRO A 397 23.88 -30.97 5.48
CA PRO A 397 25.08 -30.44 4.86
C PRO A 397 25.06 -30.48 3.33
N GLU A 398 24.29 -31.42 2.75
CA GLU A 398 24.08 -31.59 1.31
C GLU A 398 23.23 -30.48 0.70
N GLU A 399 22.35 -29.84 1.47
CA GLU A 399 21.53 -28.69 1.05
C GLU A 399 22.28 -27.34 1.14
N LEU A 400 23.48 -27.34 1.72
CA LEU A 400 24.30 -26.14 1.85
C LEU A 400 25.26 -26.00 0.67
N GLU A 401 25.10 -24.92 -0.07
CA GLU A 401 25.97 -24.56 -1.17
C GLU A 401 26.93 -23.43 -0.78
N ARG A 402 28.14 -23.45 -1.34
CA ARG A 402 29.07 -22.32 -1.20
C ARG A 402 28.61 -21.20 -2.11
N PHE A 403 28.35 -20.04 -1.52
CA PHE A 403 27.92 -18.85 -2.24
C PHE A 403 28.62 -17.60 -1.71
N LYS A 404 28.82 -16.64 -2.62
CA LYS A 404 29.46 -15.36 -2.31
C LYS A 404 28.40 -14.26 -2.27
N LEU A 405 28.00 -13.82 -1.07
CA LEU A 405 26.95 -12.82 -0.86
C LEU A 405 27.35 -11.38 -1.18
N SER A 406 28.66 -11.10 -1.33
CA SER A 406 29.21 -9.77 -1.58
C SER A 406 30.71 -9.83 -1.97
N GLU A 407 31.51 -8.86 -1.50
CA GLU A 407 32.97 -8.91 -1.45
C GLU A 407 33.51 -9.86 -0.34
N ASP A 408 32.64 -10.38 0.53
CA ASP A 408 32.98 -11.31 1.61
C ASP A 408 33.50 -12.68 1.11
N PRO A 409 34.19 -13.46 1.96
CA PRO A 409 34.56 -14.85 1.67
C PRO A 409 33.33 -15.71 1.37
N GLU A 410 33.51 -16.77 0.58
CA GLU A 410 32.45 -17.76 0.35
C GLU A 410 31.95 -18.33 1.68
N VAL A 411 30.63 -18.42 1.81
CA VAL A 411 29.95 -19.00 2.95
C VAL A 411 28.99 -20.09 2.48
N LYS A 412 28.70 -21.04 3.37
CA LYS A 412 27.66 -22.04 3.15
C LYS A 412 26.28 -21.41 3.39
N VAL A 413 25.40 -21.50 2.40
CA VAL A 413 24.02 -21.00 2.46
C VAL A 413 23.04 -22.06 1.98
N CYS A 414 21.81 -22.04 2.49
CA CYS A 414 20.75 -22.90 1.97
C CYS A 414 20.29 -22.44 0.57
N ARG A 415 19.64 -23.33 -0.17
CA ARG A 415 19.04 -23.08 -1.48
C ARG A 415 18.23 -21.77 -1.54
N THR A 416 17.27 -21.60 -0.63
CA THR A 416 16.40 -20.41 -0.60
C THR A 416 17.20 -19.11 -0.41
N CYS A 417 18.25 -19.12 0.42
CA CYS A 417 19.11 -17.95 0.60
C CYS A 417 19.94 -17.62 -0.65
N LYS A 418 20.38 -18.64 -1.39
CA LYS A 418 21.08 -18.48 -2.67
C LYS A 418 20.14 -17.88 -3.72
N GLU A 419 18.98 -18.47 -3.94
CA GLU A 419 17.96 -17.99 -4.89
C GLU A 419 17.57 -16.53 -4.61
N LEU A 420 17.35 -16.17 -3.34
CA LEU A 420 17.03 -14.80 -2.96
C LEU A 420 18.20 -13.83 -3.13
N ALA A 421 19.45 -14.28 -2.96
CA ALA A 421 20.60 -13.45 -3.26
C ALA A 421 20.68 -13.14 -4.77
N GLU A 422 20.47 -14.16 -5.61
CA GLU A 422 20.42 -14.01 -7.07
C GLU A 422 19.26 -13.12 -7.52
N LEU A 423 18.09 -13.26 -6.90
CA LEU A 423 16.95 -12.36 -7.08
C LEU A 423 17.33 -10.92 -6.75
N GLY A 424 18.03 -10.69 -5.63
CA GLY A 424 18.52 -9.38 -5.21
C GLY A 424 19.42 -8.70 -6.26
N GLU A 425 20.24 -9.47 -6.95
CA GLU A 425 21.12 -8.95 -8.00
C GLU A 425 20.38 -8.62 -9.29
N LYS A 426 19.41 -9.45 -9.66
CA LYS A 426 18.64 -9.30 -10.91
C LYS A 426 17.48 -8.30 -10.79
N LEU A 427 16.90 -8.14 -9.59
CA LEU A 427 15.75 -7.27 -9.29
C LEU A 427 15.75 -5.89 -9.95
N PRO A 428 16.88 -5.14 -9.95
CA PRO A 428 16.95 -3.82 -10.62
C PRO A 428 16.63 -3.84 -12.12
N LYS A 429 16.91 -4.95 -12.80
CA LYS A 429 16.71 -5.11 -14.25
C LYS A 429 15.36 -5.77 -14.59
N ILE A 430 14.75 -6.45 -13.61
CA ILE A 430 13.49 -7.17 -13.80
C ILE A 430 12.33 -6.18 -13.98
N ARG A 431 11.57 -6.38 -15.07
CA ARG A 431 10.33 -5.64 -15.37
C ARG A 431 9.09 -6.27 -14.76
N GLY A 432 9.09 -7.58 -14.54
CA GLY A 432 7.97 -8.31 -13.96
C GLY A 432 8.34 -9.77 -13.71
N PHE A 433 7.34 -10.60 -13.40
CA PHE A 433 7.51 -12.03 -13.21
C PHE A 433 6.43 -12.77 -13.99
N VAL A 434 6.83 -13.83 -14.68
CA VAL A 434 5.88 -14.83 -15.18
C VAL A 434 5.73 -15.90 -14.11
N LEU A 435 4.49 -16.22 -13.78
CA LEU A 435 4.13 -17.24 -12.79
C LEU A 435 3.56 -18.44 -13.54
N ASP A 436 4.17 -19.60 -13.32
CA ASP A 436 3.79 -20.84 -14.00
C ASP A 436 4.03 -22.08 -13.13
N ARG A 437 3.15 -23.08 -13.25
CA ARG A 437 3.26 -24.36 -12.52
C ARG A 437 4.27 -25.34 -13.10
N VAL A 438 4.51 -25.29 -14.41
CA VAL A 438 5.23 -26.34 -15.16
C VAL A 438 6.58 -25.86 -15.68
N ALA A 439 7.03 -24.68 -15.23
CA ALA A 439 8.32 -24.13 -15.60
C ALA A 439 9.45 -25.14 -15.33
N ARG A 440 10.44 -25.18 -16.23
CA ARG A 440 11.67 -25.93 -15.96
C ARG A 440 12.42 -25.25 -14.82
N GLU A 441 13.00 -26.01 -13.88
CA GLU A 441 13.71 -25.45 -12.72
C GLU A 441 14.80 -24.43 -13.13
N GLU A 442 15.43 -24.61 -14.29
CA GLU A 442 16.49 -23.73 -14.80
C GLU A 442 15.98 -22.34 -15.25
N GLU A 443 14.69 -22.19 -15.54
CA GLU A 443 14.07 -20.92 -15.98
C GLU A 443 13.63 -20.05 -14.80
N ALA A 444 13.29 -20.68 -13.68
CA ALA A 444 12.79 -20.02 -12.48
C ALA A 444 13.93 -19.43 -11.64
N ILE A 445 13.70 -18.27 -11.03
CA ILE A 445 14.66 -17.70 -10.06
C ILE A 445 14.39 -18.16 -8.64
N THR A 446 13.13 -18.52 -8.34
CA THR A 446 12.64 -19.07 -7.08
C THR A 446 11.19 -19.54 -7.29
N HIS A 447 10.51 -19.99 -6.24
CA HIS A 447 9.15 -20.53 -6.27
C HIS A 447 8.31 -20.05 -5.09
N GLY A 448 7.00 -20.04 -5.28
CA GLY A 448 5.99 -19.92 -4.24
C GLY A 448 5.37 -21.28 -3.88
N PRO A 449 4.29 -21.29 -3.09
CA PRO A 449 3.60 -22.52 -2.70
C PRO A 449 2.93 -23.24 -3.88
N PHE A 450 2.66 -22.56 -5.01
CA PHE A 450 1.96 -23.16 -6.14
C PHE A 450 2.67 -23.01 -7.47
N ARG A 451 3.49 -21.96 -7.66
CA ARG A 451 4.11 -21.63 -8.95
C ARG A 451 5.58 -21.27 -8.83
N HIS A 452 6.29 -21.50 -9.92
CA HIS A 452 7.63 -20.97 -10.14
C HIS A 452 7.57 -19.50 -10.58
N PHE A 453 8.56 -18.71 -10.16
CA PHE A 453 8.68 -17.30 -10.51
C PHE A 453 9.79 -17.10 -11.54
N ILE A 454 9.42 -16.74 -12.77
CA ILE A 454 10.35 -16.53 -13.88
C ILE A 454 10.57 -15.03 -14.08
N PRO A 455 11.81 -14.52 -13.99
CA PRO A 455 12.10 -13.11 -14.26
C PRO A 455 11.71 -12.67 -15.68
N TYR A 456 10.87 -11.64 -15.80
CA TYR A 456 10.49 -11.05 -17.08
C TYR A 456 11.30 -9.77 -17.35
N TYR A 457 12.04 -9.76 -18.46
CA TYR A 457 12.85 -8.61 -18.91
C TYR A 457 12.26 -7.89 -20.14
N GLY A 458 11.25 -8.48 -20.80
CA GLY A 458 10.69 -8.02 -22.07
C GLY A 458 10.53 -9.18 -23.06
N GLY A 459 9.80 -8.94 -24.16
CA GLY A 459 9.49 -9.96 -25.17
C GLY A 459 8.20 -10.75 -24.85
N THR A 460 8.00 -11.88 -25.53
CA THR A 460 6.82 -12.73 -25.36
C THR A 460 6.90 -13.50 -24.04
N ALA A 461 5.90 -13.33 -23.17
CA ALA A 461 5.77 -14.12 -21.94
C ALA A 461 5.22 -15.52 -22.24
N ARG A 462 5.53 -16.51 -21.39
CA ARG A 462 5.00 -17.88 -21.46
C ARG A 462 4.74 -18.42 -20.05
N GLY A 463 3.48 -18.66 -19.69
CA GLY A 463 3.05 -19.12 -18.37
C GLY A 463 1.59 -18.76 -18.10
N GLU A 464 1.09 -18.96 -16.89
CA GLU A 464 -0.30 -18.65 -16.55
C GLU A 464 -0.55 -17.15 -16.33
N PHE A 465 0.37 -16.47 -15.63
CA PHE A 465 0.21 -15.07 -15.24
C PHE A 465 1.45 -14.25 -15.56
N LEU A 466 1.26 -13.00 -15.99
CA LEU A 466 2.31 -11.99 -16.08
C LEU A 466 2.07 -10.89 -15.05
N LEU A 467 2.88 -10.91 -13.98
CA LEU A 467 2.94 -9.85 -12.99
C LEU A 467 3.87 -8.75 -13.48
N LEU A 468 3.33 -7.62 -13.91
CA LEU A 468 4.15 -6.52 -14.44
C LEU A 468 4.28 -5.40 -13.42
N LYS A 469 5.52 -5.01 -13.15
CA LYS A 469 5.87 -4.07 -12.09
C LYS A 469 5.55 -2.63 -12.50
N ASN A 470 4.85 -1.90 -11.64
CA ASN A 470 4.68 -0.45 -11.70
C ASN A 470 4.06 0.08 -13.01
N THR A 471 3.13 -0.66 -13.61
CA THR A 471 2.42 -0.24 -14.83
C THR A 471 1.01 -0.84 -14.89
N LEU A 472 0.08 -0.08 -15.46
CA LEU A 472 -1.27 -0.53 -15.83
C LEU A 472 -1.38 -0.88 -17.31
N LYS A 473 -0.30 -0.70 -18.09
CA LYS A 473 -0.27 -1.02 -19.51
C LYS A 473 0.35 -2.41 -19.71
N PRO A 474 -0.40 -3.37 -20.26
CA PRO A 474 0.17 -4.66 -20.65
C PRO A 474 1.18 -4.48 -21.80
N PRO A 475 2.09 -5.43 -22.02
CA PRO A 475 2.92 -5.47 -23.21
C PRO A 475 2.07 -5.55 -24.50
N GLU A 476 2.57 -5.01 -25.61
CA GLU A 476 1.85 -5.01 -26.89
C GLU A 476 1.60 -6.44 -27.42
N GLU A 477 2.56 -7.34 -27.22
CA GLU A 477 2.51 -8.75 -27.66
C GLU A 477 2.27 -9.70 -26.46
N LEU A 478 1.21 -9.46 -25.69
CA LEU A 478 0.79 -10.40 -24.65
C LEU A 478 -0.05 -11.54 -25.27
N PRO A 479 0.37 -12.81 -25.16
CA PRO A 479 -0.43 -13.94 -25.62
C PRO A 479 -1.80 -14.00 -24.93
N ASP A 480 -2.81 -14.49 -25.66
CA ASP A 480 -4.20 -14.45 -25.21
C ASP A 480 -4.51 -15.35 -24.01
N ASP A 481 -3.71 -16.37 -23.77
CA ASP A 481 -3.83 -17.34 -22.68
C ASP A 481 -3.20 -16.86 -21.37
N ILE A 482 -2.42 -15.77 -21.41
CA ILE A 482 -1.74 -15.22 -20.22
C ILE A 482 -2.59 -14.15 -19.57
N ILE A 483 -2.82 -14.28 -18.26
CA ILE A 483 -3.55 -13.28 -17.48
C ILE A 483 -2.61 -12.15 -17.04
N PHE A 484 -2.97 -10.92 -17.39
CA PHE A 484 -2.21 -9.73 -16.99
C PHE A 484 -2.51 -9.29 -15.56
N VAL A 485 -1.47 -9.15 -14.73
CA VAL A 485 -1.59 -8.71 -13.33
C VAL A 485 -0.70 -7.49 -13.10
N PRO A 486 -1.27 -6.27 -12.98
CA PRO A 486 -0.49 -5.12 -12.56
C PRO A 486 -0.09 -5.26 -11.08
N TYR A 487 1.19 -5.09 -10.80
CA TYR A 487 1.75 -5.19 -9.45
C TYR A 487 2.58 -3.94 -9.15
N PHE A 488 2.17 -3.18 -8.12
CA PHE A 488 2.90 -1.99 -7.69
C PHE A 488 3.87 -2.33 -6.56
N VAL A 489 5.03 -1.69 -6.56
CA VAL A 489 6.04 -1.80 -5.50
C VAL A 489 6.91 -0.56 -5.50
N ALA A 490 7.19 -0.03 -4.31
CA ALA A 490 8.12 1.07 -4.15
C ALA A 490 9.55 0.60 -4.46
N ASP A 491 10.02 0.85 -5.68
CA ASP A 491 11.25 0.27 -6.20
C ASP A 491 12.42 1.26 -6.28
N TYR A 492 12.31 2.46 -5.70
CA TYR A 492 13.39 3.44 -5.73
C TYR A 492 14.65 2.92 -5.03
N TYR A 493 15.79 3.05 -5.72
CA TYR A 493 17.11 2.78 -5.16
C TYR A 493 18.16 3.67 -5.78
N LYS A 494 19.16 4.08 -4.99
CA LYS A 494 20.40 4.67 -5.49
C LYS A 494 21.25 3.60 -6.21
N PRO A 495 21.63 3.79 -7.48
CA PRO A 495 22.62 2.94 -8.12
C PRO A 495 23.98 3.07 -7.43
N GLY A 496 24.60 1.95 -7.10
CA GLY A 496 25.98 1.86 -6.60
C GLY A 496 26.96 1.53 -7.73
N LYS A 497 28.18 1.10 -7.37
CA LYS A 497 29.15 0.64 -8.37
C LYS A 497 28.66 -0.58 -9.16
N ILE A 498 27.97 -1.51 -8.48
CA ILE A 498 27.42 -2.74 -9.07
C ILE A 498 25.97 -2.91 -8.62
N GLY A 499 25.03 -2.37 -9.41
CA GLY A 499 23.59 -2.47 -9.15
C GLY A 499 23.14 -1.53 -8.03
N VAL A 500 22.54 -2.07 -6.97
CA VAL A 500 22.04 -1.30 -5.81
C VAL A 500 23.21 -0.86 -4.92
N ALA A 501 23.18 0.38 -4.43
CA ALA A 501 24.18 0.89 -3.50
C ALA A 501 24.24 0.08 -2.19
N THR A 502 25.45 -0.09 -1.65
CA THR A 502 25.68 -0.75 -0.35
C THR A 502 25.51 0.22 0.83
N PHE A 503 25.41 -0.30 2.05
CA PHE A 503 25.38 0.55 3.25
C PHE A 503 26.62 1.43 3.39
N GLU A 504 27.80 0.93 3.00
CA GLU A 504 29.02 1.72 3.03
C GLU A 504 29.00 2.86 2.01
N GLU A 505 28.53 2.60 0.79
CA GLU A 505 28.40 3.64 -0.25
C GLU A 505 27.41 4.74 0.20
N LEU A 506 26.26 4.35 0.76
CA LEU A 506 25.25 5.27 1.26
C LEU A 506 25.79 6.11 2.44
N ALA A 507 26.45 5.49 3.42
CA ALA A 507 27.02 6.20 4.55
C ALA A 507 28.19 7.13 4.17
N LYS A 508 28.96 6.78 3.12
CA LYS A 508 30.04 7.63 2.58
C LYS A 508 29.48 8.93 1.97
N ALA A 509 28.30 8.86 1.34
CA ALA A 509 27.62 10.01 0.73
C ALA A 509 27.04 11.01 1.75
N SER A 510 26.96 10.64 3.03
CA SER A 510 26.43 11.51 4.07
C SER A 510 27.25 12.77 4.29
N ILE A 511 26.56 13.88 4.57
CA ILE A 511 27.22 15.08 5.10
C ILE A 511 27.61 14.86 6.56
N GLY A 512 28.74 15.47 6.93
CA GLY A 512 29.29 15.34 8.26
C GLY A 512 29.64 13.88 8.60
N THR A 513 29.08 13.38 9.71
CA THR A 513 29.36 12.03 10.19
C THR A 513 28.96 10.95 9.16
N LYS A 514 29.82 9.96 8.97
CA LYS A 514 29.60 8.83 8.05
C LYS A 514 28.73 7.76 8.71
N ARG A 515 27.42 7.99 8.72
CA ARG A 515 26.40 7.13 9.33
C ARG A 515 25.36 6.74 8.29
N LEU A 516 24.87 5.51 8.40
CA LEU A 516 23.70 5.05 7.66
C LEU A 516 22.44 5.53 8.40
N GLY A 517 21.54 6.20 7.69
CA GLY A 517 20.19 6.50 8.16
C GLY A 517 19.26 5.34 7.89
N VAL A 518 18.39 5.06 8.86
CA VAL A 518 17.30 4.09 8.74
C VAL A 518 16.03 4.79 9.22
N LEU A 519 14.97 4.62 8.44
CA LEU A 519 13.66 5.21 8.65
C LEU A 519 12.62 4.08 8.62
N LYS A 520 11.89 3.90 9.72
CA LYS A 520 10.69 3.07 9.77
C LYS A 520 9.50 3.95 10.14
N GLY A 521 8.40 3.83 9.41
CA GLY A 521 7.18 4.58 9.67
C GLY A 521 5.93 3.76 9.44
N ASP A 522 4.82 4.24 10.01
CA ASP A 522 3.55 3.53 10.08
C ASP A 522 2.37 4.52 10.15
N VAL A 523 1.24 4.18 9.51
CA VAL A 523 0.02 4.99 9.53
C VAL A 523 -0.73 4.83 10.85
N ASP A 524 -0.95 5.95 11.53
CA ASP A 524 -1.63 5.95 12.82
C ASP A 524 -3.10 5.55 12.69
N LYS A 525 -3.50 4.53 13.48
CA LYS A 525 -4.90 4.08 13.63
C LYS A 525 -5.57 3.64 12.33
N LEU A 526 -4.80 3.15 11.34
CA LEU A 526 -5.38 2.74 10.07
C LEU A 526 -6.41 1.60 10.21
N GLY A 527 -6.15 0.64 11.11
CA GLY A 527 -7.12 -0.42 11.42
C GLY A 527 -8.45 0.11 11.96
N GLU A 528 -8.44 1.16 12.79
CA GLU A 528 -9.66 1.82 13.28
C GLU A 528 -10.38 2.55 12.14
N PHE A 529 -9.62 3.22 11.26
CA PHE A 529 -10.16 3.90 10.08
C PHE A 529 -10.85 2.93 9.11
N PHE A 530 -10.19 1.82 8.74
CA PHE A 530 -10.80 0.79 7.91
C PHE A 530 -11.98 0.10 8.61
N GLY A 531 -11.94 -0.07 9.93
CA GLY A 531 -13.03 -0.64 10.72
C GLY A 531 -14.33 0.16 10.65
N LYS A 532 -14.27 1.48 10.35
CA LYS A 532 -15.45 2.34 10.20
C LYS A 532 -16.12 2.23 8.82
N MET A 533 -15.46 1.64 7.83
CA MET A 533 -16.00 1.48 6.48
C MET A 533 -17.19 0.53 6.48
N ASP A 534 -18.25 0.93 5.79
CA ASP A 534 -19.57 0.30 5.83
C ASP A 534 -19.96 -0.46 4.56
N SER A 535 -19.15 -0.37 3.51
CA SER A 535 -19.34 -1.11 2.28
C SER A 535 -18.02 -1.61 1.71
N PRO A 536 -18.03 -2.69 0.90
CA PRO A 536 -16.88 -3.16 0.15
C PRO A 536 -16.23 -2.06 -0.70
N SER A 537 -17.04 -1.23 -1.37
CA SER A 537 -16.56 -0.17 -2.26
C SER A 537 -15.81 0.93 -1.50
N LYS A 538 -16.29 1.35 -0.31
CA LYS A 538 -15.56 2.32 0.51
C LYS A 538 -14.24 1.76 1.04
N LEU A 539 -14.25 0.50 1.48
CA LEU A 539 -13.02 -0.17 1.93
C LEU A 539 -12.02 -0.32 0.78
N ALA A 540 -12.48 -0.71 -0.40
CA ALA A 540 -11.69 -0.82 -1.62
C ALA A 540 -11.03 0.51 -1.99
N THR A 541 -11.78 1.62 -2.01
CA THR A 541 -11.22 2.95 -2.28
C THR A 541 -10.22 3.40 -1.21
N ALA A 542 -10.59 3.26 0.06
CA ALA A 542 -9.73 3.62 1.19
C ALA A 542 -8.40 2.87 1.16
N SER A 543 -8.45 1.54 1.04
CA SER A 543 -7.25 0.69 1.05
C SER A 543 -6.36 0.95 -0.15
N ARG A 544 -6.94 1.10 -1.34
CA ARG A 544 -6.18 1.33 -2.58
C ARG A 544 -5.47 2.68 -2.58
N PHE A 545 -6.11 3.73 -2.05
CA PHE A 545 -5.50 5.06 -1.97
C PHE A 545 -4.33 5.09 -0.99
N VAL A 546 -4.43 4.42 0.16
CA VAL A 546 -3.30 4.29 1.08
C VAL A 546 -2.16 3.51 0.43
N ASP A 547 -2.45 2.37 -0.18
CA ASP A 547 -1.42 1.53 -0.80
C ASP A 547 -0.70 2.24 -1.97
N TYR A 548 -1.43 2.99 -2.80
CA TYR A 548 -0.85 3.82 -3.86
C TYR A 548 0.10 4.90 -3.35
N PHE A 549 -0.18 5.49 -2.18
CA PHE A 549 0.72 6.47 -1.59
C PHE A 549 2.10 5.85 -1.36
N PHE A 550 2.15 4.69 -0.70
CA PHE A 550 3.41 4.04 -0.35
C PHE A 550 4.07 3.31 -1.51
N LYS A 551 3.31 2.57 -2.34
CA LYS A 551 3.86 1.78 -3.46
C LYS A 551 4.12 2.60 -4.73
N GLY A 552 3.28 3.59 -5.02
CA GLY A 552 3.35 4.38 -6.24
C GLY A 552 4.02 5.74 -6.06
N TYR A 553 3.49 6.57 -5.14
CA TYR A 553 3.89 7.97 -5.02
C TYR A 553 5.16 8.22 -4.19
N LEU A 554 5.59 7.26 -3.37
CA LEU A 554 6.84 7.37 -2.59
C LEU A 554 8.05 7.70 -3.46
N LYS A 555 8.09 7.15 -4.68
CA LYS A 555 9.15 7.46 -5.66
C LYS A 555 9.19 8.94 -6.02
N LEU A 556 8.04 9.58 -6.26
CA LEU A 556 7.98 11.02 -6.56
C LEU A 556 8.46 11.88 -5.38
N ILE A 557 8.15 11.45 -4.15
CA ILE A 557 8.61 12.13 -2.93
C ILE A 557 10.13 12.08 -2.85
N ILE A 558 10.72 10.90 -3.06
CA ILE A 558 12.17 10.72 -3.05
C ILE A 558 12.82 11.52 -4.19
N GLU A 559 12.27 11.49 -5.40
CA GLU A 559 12.76 12.28 -6.54
C GLU A 559 12.58 13.80 -6.38
N GLY A 560 11.98 14.27 -5.27
CA GLY A 560 11.81 15.69 -4.98
C GLY A 560 10.72 16.38 -5.81
N LYS A 561 9.81 15.61 -6.43
CA LYS A 561 8.79 16.11 -7.37
C LYS A 561 7.50 16.60 -6.71
N THR A 562 7.44 16.68 -5.39
CA THR A 562 6.22 17.06 -4.64
C THR A 562 6.20 18.52 -4.18
N GLY A 563 7.11 19.37 -4.66
CA GLY A 563 7.20 20.77 -4.24
C GLY A 563 5.98 21.65 -4.59
N TYR A 564 5.11 21.22 -5.50
CA TYR A 564 3.83 21.88 -5.76
C TYR A 564 2.74 21.52 -4.74
N ALA A 565 2.93 20.43 -3.99
CA ALA A 565 1.96 19.90 -3.03
C ALA A 565 2.25 20.34 -1.59
N ILE A 566 3.52 20.62 -1.26
CA ILE A 566 3.97 20.94 0.10
C ILE A 566 4.94 22.13 0.09
N ASP A 567 4.94 22.90 1.18
CA ASP A 567 5.91 23.98 1.39
C ASP A 567 7.25 23.42 1.90
N ILE A 568 8.15 23.11 0.94
CA ILE A 568 9.48 22.55 1.22
C ILE A 568 10.33 23.50 2.09
N SER A 569 10.08 24.82 2.08
CA SER A 569 10.89 25.81 2.81
C SER A 569 10.75 25.74 4.34
N ARG A 570 9.69 25.07 4.79
CA ARG A 570 9.38 24.81 6.21
C ARG A 570 10.08 23.56 6.74
N LEU A 571 10.50 22.66 5.85
CA LEU A 571 11.03 21.37 6.25
C LEU A 571 12.42 21.50 6.90
N PRO A 572 12.71 20.65 7.90
CA PRO A 572 14.07 20.44 8.36
C PRO A 572 14.96 19.92 7.23
N SER A 573 15.89 20.75 6.78
CA SER A 573 16.82 20.43 5.69
C SER A 573 18.27 20.64 6.12
N LEU A 574 19.09 19.66 5.78
CA LEU A 574 20.52 19.62 6.09
C LEU A 574 21.40 19.99 4.90
N ARG A 575 20.87 19.86 3.69
CA ARG A 575 21.56 20.09 2.41
C ARG A 575 20.53 20.33 1.32
N ASP A 576 21.00 20.84 0.18
CA ASP A 576 20.16 20.86 -1.01
C ASP A 576 19.77 19.44 -1.42
N TRP A 577 18.48 19.25 -1.72
CA TRP A 577 17.95 17.95 -2.10
C TRP A 577 18.53 17.53 -3.46
N PRO A 578 19.26 16.40 -3.54
CA PRO A 578 19.91 16.00 -4.78
C PRO A 578 18.90 15.47 -5.80
N GLU A 579 19.24 15.57 -7.09
CA GLU A 579 18.45 14.97 -8.18
C GLU A 579 18.36 13.44 -8.05
N LYS A 580 19.43 12.80 -7.57
CA LYS A 580 19.53 11.35 -7.33
C LYS A 580 19.88 11.07 -5.86
N PRO A 581 18.90 11.10 -4.95
CA PRO A 581 19.13 10.83 -3.54
C PRO A 581 19.81 9.50 -3.26
N ASP A 582 20.68 9.50 -2.26
CA ASP A 582 21.32 8.36 -1.63
C ASP A 582 20.31 7.66 -0.70
N ILE A 583 19.23 7.19 -1.29
CA ILE A 583 18.10 6.53 -0.64
C ILE A 583 17.86 5.18 -1.33
N VAL A 584 17.52 4.18 -0.53
CA VAL A 584 17.05 2.88 -1.01
C VAL A 584 15.84 2.46 -0.22
N VAL A 585 14.74 2.19 -0.92
CA VAL A 585 13.55 1.60 -0.32
C VAL A 585 13.79 0.11 -0.16
N VAL A 586 13.70 -0.38 1.08
CA VAL A 586 13.78 -1.81 1.37
C VAL A 586 12.41 -2.43 1.20
N TYR A 587 11.40 -1.81 1.83
CA TYR A 587 10.00 -2.20 1.75
C TYR A 587 9.12 -0.94 1.96
N ALA A 588 8.01 -0.84 1.24
CA ALA A 588 6.94 0.12 1.52
C ALA A 588 5.64 -0.40 0.89
N GLY A 589 4.58 -0.52 1.67
CA GLY A 589 3.29 -1.03 1.21
C GLY A 589 2.30 -1.21 2.34
N GLY A 590 1.01 -1.13 2.04
CA GLY A 590 -0.02 -1.11 3.08
C GLY A 590 0.12 0.12 3.96
N ASP A 591 0.44 -0.07 5.24
CA ASP A 591 0.51 0.98 6.26
C ASP A 591 1.91 1.29 6.77
N ASP A 592 2.93 0.48 6.45
CA ASP A 592 4.29 0.68 6.94
C ASP A 592 5.35 0.76 5.82
N PHE A 593 6.49 1.35 6.17
CA PHE A 593 7.63 1.49 5.26
C PHE A 593 8.96 1.43 6.00
N PHE A 594 9.98 0.92 5.32
CA PHE A 594 11.34 0.81 5.80
C PHE A 594 12.33 1.26 4.72
N ILE A 595 13.04 2.33 5.00
CA ILE A 595 13.91 3.03 4.04
C ILE A 595 15.29 3.21 4.68
N VAL A 596 16.34 3.03 3.89
CA VAL A 596 17.73 3.23 4.29
C VAL A 596 18.43 4.20 3.37
N GLY A 597 19.48 4.87 3.83
CA GLY A 597 20.19 5.84 3.01
C GLY A 597 21.25 6.64 3.76
N ALA A 598 21.76 7.68 3.11
CA ALA A 598 22.58 8.69 3.77
C ALA A 598 21.75 9.37 4.89
N TRP A 599 22.27 9.42 6.12
CA TRP A 599 21.47 9.79 7.30
C TRP A 599 20.82 11.18 7.21
N ASP A 600 21.51 12.12 6.58
CA ASP A 600 21.06 13.50 6.35
C ASP A 600 19.87 13.57 5.39
N GLN A 601 19.88 12.74 4.34
CA GLN A 601 18.79 12.67 3.37
C GLN A 601 17.62 11.88 3.94
N VAL A 602 17.88 10.81 4.71
CA VAL A 602 16.84 10.04 5.41
C VAL A 602 16.11 10.91 6.44
N PHE A 603 16.84 11.77 7.16
CA PHE A 603 16.26 12.73 8.09
C PHE A 603 15.27 13.67 7.39
N GLU A 604 15.68 14.32 6.30
CA GLU A 604 14.79 15.22 5.55
C GLU A 604 13.64 14.46 4.87
N LEU A 605 13.89 13.23 4.38
CA LEU A 605 12.88 12.37 3.76
C LEU A 605 11.71 12.06 4.71
N ALA A 606 11.98 11.87 6.01
CA ALA A 606 10.93 11.61 6.99
C ALA A 606 9.88 12.75 7.02
N PHE A 607 10.34 14.01 6.99
CA PHE A 607 9.44 15.17 6.95
C PHE A 607 8.79 15.34 5.58
N ARG A 608 9.50 15.07 4.48
CA ARG A 608 8.92 15.09 3.12
C ARG A 608 7.78 14.08 2.99
N ILE A 609 7.96 12.86 3.50
CA ILE A 609 6.91 11.82 3.50
C ILE A 609 5.74 12.28 4.36
N ARG A 610 5.99 12.78 5.58
CA ARG A 610 4.91 13.25 6.48
C ARG A 610 4.10 14.38 5.88
N GLU A 611 4.72 15.47 5.42
CA GLU A 611 3.96 16.60 4.85
C GLU A 611 3.20 16.17 3.60
N THR A 612 3.82 15.34 2.76
CA THR A 612 3.15 14.86 1.55
C THR A 612 1.96 13.96 1.90
N PHE A 613 2.06 13.14 2.94
CA PHE A 613 0.96 12.30 3.43
C PHE A 613 -0.17 13.11 4.05
N MET A 614 0.15 14.12 4.85
CA MET A 614 -0.83 15.06 5.39
C MET A 614 -1.59 15.76 4.25
N ALA A 615 -0.88 16.25 3.23
CA ALA A 615 -1.49 16.83 2.05
C ALA A 615 -2.36 15.82 1.29
N TYR A 616 -1.84 14.61 1.04
CA TYR A 616 -2.54 13.54 0.31
C TYR A 616 -3.85 13.11 0.99
N THR A 617 -3.83 13.01 2.32
CA THR A 617 -5.00 12.61 3.11
C THR A 617 -5.91 13.79 3.44
N GLY A 618 -5.50 15.02 3.11
CA GLY A 618 -6.22 16.23 3.49
C GLY A 618 -6.31 16.40 5.00
N ASP A 619 -5.26 16.01 5.72
CA ASP A 619 -5.15 16.00 7.19
C ASP A 619 -6.03 14.95 7.90
N GLY A 620 -6.58 13.98 7.14
CA GLY A 620 -7.47 12.94 7.66
C GLY A 620 -6.76 11.79 8.40
N LEU A 621 -5.47 11.55 8.12
CA LEU A 621 -4.65 10.53 8.77
C LEU A 621 -3.25 11.09 9.09
N THR A 622 -2.55 10.45 10.03
CA THR A 622 -1.21 10.85 10.47
C THR A 622 -0.21 9.71 10.41
N LEU A 623 1.07 10.04 10.48
CA LEU A 623 2.17 9.06 10.53
C LEU A 623 2.94 9.17 11.85
N SER A 624 3.35 8.01 12.36
CA SER A 624 4.40 7.91 13.37
C SER A 624 5.67 7.35 12.73
N VAL A 625 6.83 7.88 13.14
CA VAL A 625 8.13 7.55 12.53
C VAL A 625 9.22 7.35 13.58
N GLY A 626 10.01 6.29 13.41
CA GLY A 626 11.28 6.06 14.10
C GLY A 626 12.48 6.25 13.18
N LEU A 627 13.40 7.15 13.54
CA LEU A 627 14.68 7.35 12.86
C LEU A 627 15.84 6.71 13.63
N GLY A 628 16.83 6.20 12.90
CA GLY A 628 18.07 5.65 13.47
C GLY A 628 19.30 5.91 12.62
N TYR A 629 20.45 6.04 13.30
CA TYR A 629 21.72 6.45 12.68
C TYR A 629 22.86 5.51 13.10
N PHE A 630 23.25 4.60 12.20
CA PHE A 630 24.07 3.45 12.54
C PHE A 630 25.44 3.50 11.87
N ASN A 631 26.39 2.74 12.41
CA ASN A 631 27.60 2.40 11.67
C ASN A 631 27.19 1.49 10.48
N PRO A 632 27.71 1.68 9.26
CA PRO A 632 27.36 0.84 8.11
C PRO A 632 27.65 -0.66 8.31
N LYS A 633 28.52 -1.03 9.26
CA LYS A 633 28.82 -2.43 9.64
C LYS A 633 27.89 -3.01 10.71
N THR A 634 26.93 -2.24 11.20
CA THR A 634 25.95 -2.73 12.19
C THR A 634 25.09 -3.81 11.51
N PRO A 635 24.75 -4.93 12.17
CA PRO A 635 23.84 -5.90 11.59
C PRO A 635 22.43 -5.33 11.37
N ILE A 636 21.79 -5.70 10.26
CA ILE A 636 20.46 -5.18 9.88
C ILE A 636 19.40 -5.47 10.94
N TYR A 637 19.37 -6.69 11.49
CA TYR A 637 18.38 -7.07 12.50
C TYR A 637 18.40 -6.11 13.70
N ARG A 638 19.60 -5.67 14.13
CA ARG A 638 19.76 -4.65 15.20
C ARG A 638 19.26 -3.28 14.78
N MET A 639 19.55 -2.88 13.54
CA MET A 639 19.04 -1.60 13.02
C MET A 639 17.50 -1.59 13.01
N ALA A 640 16.89 -2.68 12.51
CA ALA A 640 15.45 -2.85 12.40
C ALA A 640 14.75 -2.92 13.76
N GLU A 641 15.30 -3.71 14.69
CA GLU A 641 14.85 -3.78 16.10
C GLU A 641 14.85 -2.39 16.73
N THR A 642 15.98 -1.68 16.64
CA THR A 642 16.14 -0.34 17.23
C THR A 642 15.14 0.67 16.67
N VAL A 643 14.93 0.73 15.34
CA VAL A 643 13.96 1.69 14.78
C VAL A 643 12.51 1.27 15.01
N SER A 644 12.24 -0.02 15.20
CA SER A 644 10.91 -0.53 15.56
C SER A 644 10.57 -0.13 16.99
N GLU A 645 11.50 -0.29 17.95
CA GLU A 645 11.32 0.23 19.32
C GLU A 645 11.06 1.74 19.33
N ARG A 646 11.80 2.50 18.53
CA ARG A 646 11.62 3.97 18.42
C ARG A 646 10.28 4.37 17.82
N LEU A 647 9.81 3.62 16.83
CA LEU A 647 8.49 3.82 16.25
C LEU A 647 7.39 3.54 17.30
N GLU A 648 7.50 2.44 18.04
CA GLU A 648 6.55 2.11 19.10
C GLU A 648 6.55 3.17 20.21
N VAL A 649 7.72 3.68 20.62
CA VAL A 649 7.79 4.82 21.55
C VAL A 649 7.05 6.04 21.01
N ALA A 650 7.20 6.38 19.73
CA ALA A 650 6.47 7.50 19.12
C ALA A 650 4.94 7.27 19.11
N LYS A 651 4.50 6.04 18.87
CA LYS A 651 3.07 5.65 18.92
C LYS A 651 2.52 5.72 20.35
N GLU A 652 3.23 5.18 21.33
CA GLU A 652 2.85 5.17 22.74
C GLU A 652 2.81 6.58 23.35
N GLU A 653 3.74 7.46 22.94
CA GLU A 653 3.83 8.84 23.41
C GLU A 653 2.85 9.82 22.72
N GLY A 654 1.88 9.29 21.97
CA GLY A 654 0.71 10.03 21.51
C GLY A 654 0.39 9.93 20.03
N ARG A 655 1.14 9.13 19.24
CA ARG A 655 1.03 9.06 17.75
C ARG A 655 1.22 10.42 17.08
N ASN A 656 1.23 10.47 15.75
CA ASN A 656 1.53 11.69 14.97
C ASN A 656 2.85 12.34 15.43
N ARG A 657 3.87 11.50 15.62
CA ARG A 657 5.13 11.86 16.26
C ARG A 657 6.33 11.23 15.57
N VAL A 658 7.48 11.89 15.73
CA VAL A 658 8.76 11.43 15.21
C VAL A 658 9.78 11.23 16.33
N PHE A 659 10.39 10.06 16.38
CA PHE A 659 11.58 9.80 17.17
C PHE A 659 12.80 10.15 16.31
N VAL A 660 13.37 11.35 16.52
CA VAL A 660 14.43 11.88 15.66
C VAL A 660 15.80 11.29 15.99
N ILE A 661 16.18 11.32 17.26
CA ILE A 661 17.51 10.91 17.74
C ILE A 661 17.42 10.52 19.20
N ASP A 662 18.36 9.71 19.69
CA ASP A 662 18.38 9.30 21.10
C ASP A 662 18.61 10.49 22.03
N ARG A 663 17.78 10.55 23.08
CA ARG A 663 17.80 11.59 24.11
C ARG A 663 17.66 10.98 25.48
N ASN A 664 18.31 11.60 26.45
CA ASN A 664 18.11 11.26 27.86
C ASN A 664 16.88 12.00 28.38
N ARG A 665 16.09 11.35 29.24
CA ARG A 665 14.92 11.94 29.91
C ARG A 665 14.94 11.65 31.40
N PRO A 666 14.45 12.58 32.26
CA PRO A 666 14.37 12.36 33.70
C PRO A 666 13.24 11.38 34.08
N ASP A 667 12.10 11.44 33.40
CA ASP A 667 10.91 10.64 33.72
C ASP A 667 9.99 10.46 32.48
N LYS A 668 8.86 9.76 32.64
CA LYS A 668 7.89 9.52 31.56
C LYS A 668 7.11 10.76 31.11
N ARG A 669 7.05 11.85 31.89
CA ARG A 669 6.43 13.12 31.44
C ARG A 669 7.25 13.76 30.32
N HIS A 670 8.54 13.47 30.31
CA HIS A 670 9.48 13.92 29.30
C HIS A 670 9.51 12.94 28.12
N ARG A 671 8.62 13.17 27.15
CA ARG A 671 8.53 12.35 25.93
C ARG A 671 9.86 12.33 25.17
N LEU A 672 10.25 11.18 24.64
CA LEU A 672 11.45 11.01 23.81
C LEU A 672 11.21 11.44 22.36
N SER A 673 10.00 11.24 21.87
CA SER A 673 9.54 11.65 20.55
C SER A 673 9.11 13.13 20.51
N TYR A 674 9.01 13.69 19.32
CA TYR A 674 8.55 15.06 19.05
C TYR A 674 7.24 15.05 18.27
N GLY A 675 6.36 16.03 18.53
CA GLY A 675 5.31 16.34 17.56
C GLY A 675 5.94 16.89 16.28
N TRP A 676 5.36 16.61 15.12
CA TRP A 676 5.91 17.07 13.83
C TRP A 676 6.03 18.59 13.76
N GLU A 677 4.94 19.32 14.03
CA GLU A 677 4.94 20.80 14.05
C GLU A 677 5.91 21.34 15.11
N GLN A 678 5.90 20.75 16.30
CA GLN A 678 6.84 21.10 17.38
C GLN A 678 8.30 21.01 16.90
N TYR A 679 8.69 19.93 16.23
CA TYR A 679 10.06 19.77 15.76
C TYR A 679 10.39 20.75 14.62
N MET A 680 9.46 20.98 13.70
CA MET A 680 9.64 21.96 12.61
C MET A 680 9.79 23.39 13.13
N GLU A 681 9.05 23.76 14.18
CA GLU A 681 9.20 25.03 14.87
C GLU A 681 10.56 25.15 15.56
N LEU A 682 10.99 24.13 16.30
CA LEU A 682 12.32 24.09 16.93
C LEU A 682 13.44 24.20 15.88
N TRP A 683 13.29 23.54 14.73
CA TRP A 683 14.23 23.63 13.62
C TRP A 683 14.27 25.05 13.04
N LYS A 684 13.10 25.65 12.77
CA LYS A 684 12.99 27.03 12.29
C LYS A 684 13.62 28.02 13.29
N GLU A 685 13.40 27.81 14.58
CA GLU A 685 13.88 28.69 15.64
C GLU A 685 15.40 28.61 15.81
N TYR A 686 15.96 27.41 15.96
CA TYR A 686 17.38 27.23 16.30
C TYR A 686 18.25 26.94 15.09
N ALA A 687 17.88 25.97 14.24
CA ALA A 687 18.73 25.53 13.15
C ALA A 687 18.98 26.65 12.14
N LYS A 688 17.93 27.41 11.74
CA LYS A 688 18.08 28.52 10.78
C LYS A 688 19.00 29.64 11.30
N ARG A 689 19.19 29.78 12.62
CA ARG A 689 20.10 30.79 13.20
C ARG A 689 21.56 30.32 13.26
N ILE A 690 21.81 29.02 13.46
CA ILE A 690 23.16 28.50 13.73
C ILE A 690 23.76 27.65 12.61
N TYR A 691 22.94 27.14 11.69
CA TYR A 691 23.36 26.25 10.60
C TYR A 691 23.24 26.94 9.25
N ALA A 692 24.29 26.87 8.43
CA ALA A 692 24.39 27.54 7.14
C ALA A 692 23.95 26.65 5.96
N GLY A 693 23.66 25.36 6.22
CA GLY A 693 23.45 24.36 5.17
C GLY A 693 24.75 23.67 4.76
N ASN A 694 24.62 22.54 4.06
CA ASN A 694 25.71 21.84 3.39
C ASN A 694 26.93 21.55 4.31
N GLY A 695 26.67 21.15 5.55
CA GLY A 695 27.68 20.74 6.53
C GLY A 695 28.44 21.89 7.19
N ARG A 696 27.93 23.12 7.14
CA ARG A 696 28.60 24.32 7.70
C ARG A 696 27.75 25.02 8.75
N LEU A 697 28.41 25.53 9.80
CA LEU A 697 27.79 26.41 10.80
C LEU A 697 27.82 27.87 10.31
N LYS A 698 26.87 28.68 10.79
CA LYS A 698 26.89 30.14 10.63
C LYS A 698 27.87 30.77 11.61
N LYS A 699 28.37 31.96 11.30
CA LYS A 699 29.08 32.80 12.27
C LYS A 699 28.13 33.18 13.43
N PRO A 700 28.59 33.20 14.69
CA PRO A 700 29.98 32.93 15.13
C PRO A 700 30.27 31.45 15.46
N PHE A 701 29.34 30.51 15.21
CA PHE A 701 29.46 29.10 15.62
C PHE A 701 30.45 28.28 14.79
N ASP A 702 30.82 28.74 13.60
CA ASP A 702 31.86 28.13 12.75
C ASP A 702 33.21 28.00 13.47
N SER A 703 33.61 29.02 14.24
CA SER A 703 34.81 29.04 15.07
C SER A 703 34.56 28.61 16.52
N LYS A 704 33.29 28.64 16.96
CA LYS A 704 32.87 28.37 18.34
C LYS A 704 32.02 27.09 18.49
N LYS A 705 32.27 26.06 17.68
CA LYS A 705 31.51 24.79 17.70
C LYS A 705 31.40 24.15 19.09
N GLY A 706 32.45 24.28 19.91
CA GLY A 706 32.49 23.77 21.28
C GLY A 706 31.35 24.28 22.17
N LEU A 707 30.83 25.49 21.91
CA LEU A 707 29.72 26.05 22.69
C LEU A 707 28.43 25.24 22.57
N LEU A 708 28.16 24.69 21.39
CA LEU A 708 26.98 23.83 21.17
C LEU A 708 27.09 22.51 21.95
N MET A 709 28.31 21.98 22.10
CA MET A 709 28.57 20.80 22.94
C MET A 709 28.38 21.12 24.42
N THR A 710 28.86 22.29 24.88
CA THR A 710 28.66 22.74 26.25
C THR A 710 27.18 22.93 26.57
N LEU A 711 26.38 23.47 25.64
CA LEU A 711 24.92 23.57 25.80
C LEU A 711 24.26 22.20 26.03
N LEU A 712 24.69 21.15 25.31
CA LEU A 712 24.20 19.79 25.56
C LEU A 712 24.57 19.29 26.96
N GLN A 713 25.79 19.56 27.43
CA GLN A 713 26.22 19.20 28.79
C GLN A 713 25.41 19.93 29.88
N LEU A 714 25.09 21.20 29.66
CA LEU A 714 24.26 21.99 30.58
C LEU A 714 22.81 21.49 30.60
N ARG A 715 22.28 21.07 29.45
CA ARG A 715 20.98 20.41 29.35
C ARG A 715 20.94 19.10 30.14
N ASP A 716 22.04 18.36 30.25
CA ASP A 716 22.08 17.14 31.07
C ASP A 716 21.94 17.43 32.57
N LEU A 717 22.26 18.65 33.05
CA LEU A 717 21.95 19.04 34.42
C LEU A 717 20.44 19.09 34.68
N TYR A 718 19.67 19.62 33.72
CA TYR A 718 18.20 19.58 33.78
C TYR A 718 17.68 18.13 33.78
N VAL A 719 18.26 17.26 32.96
CA VAL A 719 17.84 15.84 32.91
C VAL A 719 18.18 15.06 34.17
N ARG A 720 19.26 15.41 34.88
CA ARG A 720 19.57 14.80 36.17
C ARG A 720 18.59 15.22 37.26
N ASN A 721 18.17 16.49 37.27
CA ASN A 721 17.18 17.00 38.20
C ASN A 721 16.38 18.14 37.57
N PRO A 722 15.15 17.90 37.09
CA PRO A 722 14.34 18.93 36.42
C PRO A 722 13.85 20.03 37.37
N ASN A 723 13.91 19.81 38.69
CA ASN A 723 13.55 20.80 39.71
C ASN A 723 14.71 21.75 40.05
N ASP A 724 15.91 21.44 39.61
CA ASP A 724 17.07 22.29 39.78
C ASP A 724 17.02 23.47 38.79
N VAL A 725 17.56 24.62 39.18
CA VAL A 725 17.62 25.84 38.37
C VAL A 725 19.02 26.15 37.85
N ARG A 726 20.04 25.40 38.28
CA ARG A 726 21.45 25.61 37.90
C ARG A 726 21.66 25.60 36.38
N TRP A 727 20.93 24.76 35.65
CA TRP A 727 21.03 24.68 34.19
C TRP A 727 20.72 26.03 33.52
N ALA A 728 19.69 26.74 33.99
CA ALA A 728 19.23 27.99 33.39
C ALA A 728 20.26 29.11 33.61
N TYR A 729 20.77 29.21 34.85
CA TYR A 729 21.83 30.16 35.19
C TYR A 729 23.11 29.92 34.38
N LEU A 730 23.57 28.66 34.30
CA LEU A 730 24.80 28.33 33.58
C LEU A 730 24.67 28.52 32.07
N ILE A 731 23.49 28.27 31.50
CA ILE A 731 23.21 28.57 30.09
C ILE A 731 23.24 30.08 29.86
N ALA A 732 22.55 30.87 30.69
CA ALA A 732 22.58 32.33 30.58
C ALA A 732 24.01 32.89 30.68
N TYR A 733 24.81 32.37 31.63
CA TYR A 733 26.22 32.73 31.78
C TYR A 733 27.05 32.38 30.55
N LEU A 734 26.90 31.16 30.01
CA LEU A 734 27.61 30.70 28.81
C LEU A 734 27.26 31.59 27.61
N LEU A 735 25.97 31.83 27.38
CA LEU A 735 25.49 32.59 26.23
C LEU A 735 25.90 34.07 26.31
N GLY A 736 25.77 34.68 27.49
CA GLY A 736 26.17 36.07 27.72
C GLY A 736 27.67 36.29 27.57
N ARG A 737 28.50 35.36 28.09
CA ARG A 737 29.98 35.44 27.98
C ARG A 737 30.47 35.43 26.53
N HIS A 738 29.71 34.82 25.62
CA HIS A 738 30.09 34.68 24.22
C HIS A 738 29.31 35.58 23.26
N ASP A 739 28.44 36.45 23.79
CA ASP A 739 27.56 37.36 23.05
C ASP A 739 26.66 36.65 22.04
N ILE A 740 26.01 35.57 22.50
CA ILE A 740 25.15 34.71 21.66
C ILE A 740 23.77 34.45 22.29
N SER A 741 23.35 35.25 23.27
CA SER A 741 22.05 35.12 23.93
C SER A 741 20.88 35.20 22.95
N ASP A 742 20.96 36.07 21.94
CA ASP A 742 19.92 36.25 20.92
C ASP A 742 19.70 35.02 20.03
N TYR A 743 20.65 34.08 20.00
CA TYR A 743 20.50 32.82 19.26
C TYR A 743 19.63 31.81 20.00
N PHE A 744 19.51 31.92 21.32
CA PHE A 744 18.80 30.96 22.19
C PHE A 744 17.94 31.66 23.26
N PRO A 745 17.06 32.61 22.89
CA PRO A 745 16.36 33.45 23.86
C PRO A 745 15.48 32.63 24.81
N LYS A 746 14.84 31.55 24.31
CA LYS A 746 13.99 30.66 25.14
C LYS A 746 14.77 29.75 26.09
N LEU A 747 16.10 29.70 26.00
CA LEU A 747 16.94 28.92 26.92
C LEU A 747 17.49 29.78 28.05
N VAL A 748 17.34 31.11 27.95
CA VAL A 748 17.75 32.06 28.98
C VAL A 748 16.56 32.27 29.91
N GLY A 749 16.66 31.71 31.12
CA GLY A 749 15.60 31.78 32.14
C GLY A 749 14.72 30.53 32.19
N ILE A 750 13.74 30.56 33.09
CA ILE A 750 12.82 29.44 33.36
C ILE A 750 11.44 29.86 32.85
N SER A 751 10.82 29.02 32.01
CA SER A 751 9.47 29.27 31.51
C SER A 751 8.45 28.95 32.60
N ALA A 752 7.83 29.99 33.16
CA ALA A 752 6.74 29.86 34.13
C ALA A 752 5.54 29.13 33.50
N GLU A 753 5.20 29.45 32.24
CA GLU A 753 4.13 28.79 31.48
C GLU A 753 4.33 27.27 31.38
N ALA A 754 5.55 26.81 31.10
CA ALA A 754 5.84 25.38 31.04
C ALA A 754 5.69 24.71 32.42
N VAL A 755 6.10 25.38 33.51
CA VAL A 755 5.89 24.87 34.88
C VAL A 755 4.39 24.78 35.20
N GLU A 756 3.63 25.82 34.92
CA GLU A 756 2.18 25.87 35.16
C GLU A 756 1.41 24.78 34.42
N LYS A 757 1.78 24.51 33.16
CA LYS A 757 1.18 23.45 32.34
C LYS A 757 1.71 22.05 32.65
N GLY A 758 2.72 21.92 33.51
CA GLY A 758 3.40 20.66 33.79
C GLY A 758 4.17 20.10 32.60
N GLU A 759 4.61 20.96 31.69
CA GLU A 759 5.36 20.62 30.48
C GLU A 759 6.89 20.72 30.72
N PRO A 760 7.71 19.94 29.98
CA PRO A 760 9.16 20.09 30.05
C PRO A 760 9.63 21.49 29.66
N GLN A 761 10.66 21.99 30.37
CA GLN A 761 11.29 23.27 30.05
C GLN A 761 11.85 23.29 28.62
N PRO A 762 11.90 24.44 27.92
CA PRO A 762 12.38 24.53 26.53
C PRO A 762 13.76 23.90 26.29
N VAL A 763 14.66 23.97 27.28
CA VAL A 763 15.98 23.33 27.25
C VAL A 763 15.93 21.82 27.02
N TYR A 764 14.86 21.15 27.44
CA TYR A 764 14.69 19.71 27.25
C TYR A 764 14.64 19.32 25.77
N TRP A 765 14.07 20.18 24.92
CA TRP A 765 13.73 19.88 23.53
C TRP A 765 14.85 20.23 22.54
N VAL A 766 15.72 21.19 22.89
CA VAL A 766 16.71 21.75 21.98
C VAL A 766 17.79 20.74 21.55
N ASP A 767 18.05 19.72 22.37
CA ASP A 767 19.12 18.76 22.12
C ASP A 767 18.90 17.93 20.86
N GLY A 768 17.65 17.61 20.50
CA GLY A 768 17.33 16.93 19.25
C GLY A 768 17.79 17.71 18.01
N VAL A 769 17.59 19.03 18.01
CA VAL A 769 18.05 19.91 16.91
C VAL A 769 19.57 20.03 16.93
N LEU A 770 20.17 20.28 18.10
CA LEU A 770 21.61 20.48 18.24
C LEU A 770 22.40 19.22 17.86
N LYS A 771 21.98 18.04 18.30
CA LYS A 771 22.67 16.78 17.98
C LYS A 771 22.65 16.50 16.47
N VAL A 772 21.54 16.74 15.78
CA VAL A 772 21.43 16.61 14.32
C VAL A 772 22.39 17.57 13.62
N ILE A 773 22.43 18.84 14.01
CA ILE A 773 23.36 19.83 13.43
C ILE A 773 24.82 19.44 13.71
N LEU A 774 25.13 19.02 14.94
CA LEU A 774 26.47 18.60 15.34
C LEU A 774 26.96 17.39 14.54
N MET A 775 26.07 16.46 14.21
CA MET A 775 26.33 15.35 13.29
C MET A 775 26.64 15.85 11.87
N ALA A 776 25.87 16.82 11.36
CA ALA A 776 26.04 17.38 10.01
C ALA A 776 27.35 18.14 9.81
N VAL A 777 27.90 18.73 10.88
CA VAL A 777 29.14 19.54 10.84
C VAL A 777 30.34 18.81 11.44
N ARG A 778 30.21 17.51 11.73
CA ARG A 778 31.32 16.66 12.19
C ARG A 778 32.11 16.17 10.99
N ARG A 779 33.39 16.53 10.91
CA ARG A 779 34.29 16.01 9.88
C ARG A 779 34.79 14.62 10.23
#